data_AF-A0A916EIS0-F1
#
_entry.id   AF-A0A916EIS0-F1
#
_cell.length_a   1.000
_cell.length_b   1.000
_cell.length_c   1.000
_cell.angle_alpha   90.00
_cell.angle_beta   90.00
_cell.angle_gamma   90.00
#
_symmetry.space_group_name_H-M   'P 1'
#
loop_
_entity.id
_entity.type
_entity.pdbx_description
1 polymer ?
#
loop_
_entity_poly.entity_id
_entity_poly.type
_entity_poly.pdbx_seq_one_letter_code
_entity_poly.pdbx_strand_id
1 'polypeptide(L)'
;MTSVTLNFLVAGEDPYEKTLPVDIDINKNIGALKKAIKNDIGESVSARDLKLFRVDIPLGSTRDEDDVAMLKTGEFRVGLEMNNNLQKISDHFSTQPDDTSLHILVQLPTVGCVRAHSLSPSDEDFDTAKRRKILEEYHTTVARGLEGNSPSVAANPENFFRTQETDPILNGRPLCNTGPPITLYNKVFSKFLDDFSNVNLKIPSDFLSWTEELILAATNGYGDEEERNEAIRGKFSEKFSTMLLIEYGKKKQKCKSDGMIVTEVNLINAYLGILEGKNEIGTAKNDPTIQGAIYYRDYWSQSNVRLYFNPLVNAVQINLLMCSCDNSYLPKVDQIRDFCCVPTFIIGMAGPWFCILGGVFLSRVVIQPLTDFIPLTINLRVSDQVKRISRLFYSLLLAIKELREFYHNLKQEETETEQRFFPCIRHYKIGEIVHHFTYLCGLLDDHTRTIWKAKRADGKLIVVKFASKYNIQGHNICAEHNLAPQLLYSSDDEEVKALGGFKMVIMEYICGIPLDQKYLKDEIKPQSCVSIIEDVKKAIDLLHEKDFVFGDLRAPNVLIVDTNDGQRAVLVDFDWCGKDKLDEYPSSMNKKIQWPIGAEPCALLQKEHDLYWITTLLTDYLSRYTYRIPSGLGNPSGSGISSGSGISSGSGMSFGSGMSFGSRMSFVQDDND
;
A
#
# COMPACT_ATOMS: atom_id res chain seq x y z
N MET A 1 34.28 -38.28 -14.07
CA MET A 1 34.24 -36.83 -13.80
C MET A 1 33.58 -36.64 -12.45
N THR A 2 34.22 -35.98 -11.49
CA THR A 2 33.70 -35.83 -10.12
C THR A 2 33.06 -34.47 -9.86
N SER A 3 33.29 -33.49 -10.74
CA SER A 3 32.73 -32.15 -10.68
C SER A 3 32.53 -31.57 -12.08
N VAL A 4 31.63 -30.60 -12.19
CA VAL A 4 31.38 -29.79 -13.40
C VAL A 4 31.47 -28.31 -13.05
N THR A 5 31.91 -27.51 -14.01
CA THR A 5 31.88 -26.04 -13.95
C THR A 5 30.72 -25.54 -14.79
N LEU A 6 29.80 -24.78 -14.18
CA LEU A 6 28.58 -24.31 -14.83
C LEU A 6 28.56 -22.77 -14.87
N ASN A 7 28.25 -22.18 -16.01
CA ASN A 7 28.11 -20.73 -16.16
C ASN A 7 26.66 -20.36 -15.85
N PHE A 8 26.46 -19.41 -14.94
CA PHE A 8 25.15 -18.93 -14.57
C PHE A 8 25.01 -17.42 -14.72
N LEU A 9 23.78 -16.97 -14.93
CA LEU A 9 23.41 -15.55 -15.07
C LEU A 9 22.12 -15.26 -14.30
N VAL A 10 22.00 -14.11 -13.66
CA VAL A 10 20.73 -13.67 -13.07
C VAL A 10 19.83 -13.06 -14.15
N ALA A 11 18.57 -13.49 -14.21
CA ALA A 11 17.62 -13.04 -15.22
C ALA A 11 17.46 -11.50 -15.21
N GLY A 12 17.56 -10.87 -16.38
CA GLY A 12 17.56 -9.42 -16.54
C GLY A 12 18.95 -8.77 -16.59
N GLU A 13 20.01 -9.51 -16.30
CA GLU A 13 21.40 -9.03 -16.42
C GLU A 13 21.98 -9.24 -17.83
N ASP A 14 23.09 -8.53 -18.14
CA ASP A 14 23.77 -8.66 -19.42
C ASP A 14 24.66 -9.93 -19.45
N PRO A 15 24.41 -10.89 -20.36
CA PRO A 15 25.10 -12.18 -20.38
C PRO A 15 26.62 -12.08 -20.60
N TYR A 16 27.10 -11.05 -21.30
CA TYR A 16 28.54 -10.91 -21.60
C TYR A 16 29.32 -10.21 -20.49
N GLU A 17 28.64 -9.53 -19.55
CA GLU A 17 29.29 -8.80 -18.45
C GLU A 17 29.10 -9.47 -17.08
N LYS A 18 28.01 -10.24 -16.90
CA LYS A 18 27.55 -10.70 -15.58
C LYS A 18 27.47 -12.22 -15.42
N THR A 19 27.81 -12.99 -16.45
CA THR A 19 27.86 -14.45 -16.33
C THR A 19 29.02 -14.87 -15.41
N LEU A 20 28.75 -15.75 -14.45
CA LEU A 20 29.71 -16.24 -13.47
C LEU A 20 29.81 -17.78 -13.49
N PRO A 21 31.01 -18.34 -13.30
CA PRO A 21 31.18 -19.79 -13.18
C PRO A 21 30.89 -20.27 -11.75
N VAL A 22 30.32 -21.48 -11.63
CA VAL A 22 30.17 -22.19 -10.35
C VAL A 22 30.63 -23.64 -10.48
N ASP A 23 31.54 -24.05 -9.59
CA ASP A 23 32.03 -25.43 -9.53
C ASP A 23 31.17 -26.28 -8.58
N ILE A 24 30.71 -27.44 -9.06
CA ILE A 24 29.91 -28.35 -8.23
C ILE A 24 30.19 -29.83 -8.52
N ASP A 25 30.21 -30.64 -7.45
CA ASP A 25 30.30 -32.10 -7.55
C ASP A 25 29.00 -32.68 -8.14
N ILE A 26 29.12 -33.53 -9.16
CA ILE A 26 27.98 -34.09 -9.89
C ILE A 26 27.06 -34.97 -9.03
N ASN A 27 27.57 -35.50 -7.90
CA ASN A 27 26.82 -36.32 -6.96
C ASN A 27 26.02 -35.49 -5.95
N LYS A 28 26.25 -34.18 -5.87
CA LYS A 28 25.45 -33.28 -5.05
C LYS A 28 24.09 -33.03 -5.69
N ASN A 29 23.17 -32.48 -4.91
CA ASN A 29 21.81 -32.21 -5.36
C ASN A 29 21.60 -30.74 -5.75
N ILE A 30 20.47 -30.44 -6.37
CA ILE A 30 20.13 -29.07 -6.80
C ILE A 30 20.07 -28.09 -5.62
N GLY A 31 19.69 -28.56 -4.41
CA GLY A 31 19.75 -27.74 -3.20
C GLY A 31 21.16 -27.23 -2.87
N ALA A 32 22.19 -28.06 -3.08
CA ALA A 32 23.58 -27.67 -2.90
C ALA A 32 24.04 -26.65 -3.98
N LEU A 33 23.56 -26.80 -5.22
CA LEU A 33 23.81 -25.83 -6.29
C LEU A 33 23.22 -24.46 -5.98
N LYS A 34 21.96 -24.40 -5.54
CA LYS A 34 21.33 -23.15 -5.10
C LYS A 34 22.10 -22.46 -3.99
N LYS A 35 22.66 -23.23 -3.06
CA LYS A 35 23.50 -22.69 -1.97
C LYS A 35 24.83 -22.14 -2.47
N ALA A 36 25.45 -22.79 -3.47
CA ALA A 36 26.69 -22.31 -4.08
C ALA A 36 26.46 -20.99 -4.83
N ILE A 37 25.48 -20.95 -5.74
CA ILE A 37 25.13 -19.73 -6.51
C ILE A 37 24.72 -18.57 -5.58
N LYS A 38 23.99 -18.85 -4.50
CA LYS A 38 23.59 -17.84 -3.52
C LYS A 38 24.78 -17.12 -2.88
N ASN A 39 25.91 -17.80 -2.66
CA ASN A 39 27.09 -17.16 -2.09
C ASN A 39 27.68 -16.09 -3.03
N ASP A 40 27.49 -16.25 -4.35
CA ASP A 40 28.01 -15.33 -5.36
C ASP A 40 27.04 -14.17 -5.68
N ILE A 41 25.73 -14.34 -5.44
CA ILE A 41 24.70 -13.31 -5.68
C ILE A 41 24.53 -12.32 -4.50
N GLY A 42 24.85 -12.72 -3.26
CA GLY A 42 24.80 -11.86 -2.06
C GLY A 42 23.83 -12.33 -0.96
N GLU A 43 23.87 -11.69 0.22
CA GLU A 43 23.18 -12.17 1.44
C GLU A 43 21.65 -11.93 1.47
N SER A 44 21.11 -11.09 0.59
CA SER A 44 19.71 -10.61 0.64
C SER A 44 18.65 -11.58 0.13
N VAL A 45 19.04 -12.73 -0.44
CA VAL A 45 18.10 -13.72 -1.02
C VAL A 45 18.37 -15.12 -0.44
N SER A 46 17.32 -15.81 0.02
CA SER A 46 17.44 -17.18 0.50
C SER A 46 17.70 -18.15 -0.66
N ALA A 47 18.64 -19.09 -0.47
CA ALA A 47 18.93 -20.14 -1.45
C ALA A 47 17.69 -21.01 -1.77
N ARG A 48 16.69 -21.05 -0.88
CA ARG A 48 15.43 -21.80 -1.11
C ARG A 48 14.54 -21.13 -2.16
N ASP A 49 14.66 -19.82 -2.30
CA ASP A 49 13.75 -19.00 -3.10
C ASP A 49 14.31 -18.74 -4.52
N LEU A 50 15.55 -19.17 -4.77
CA LEU A 50 16.14 -19.18 -6.11
C LEU A 50 15.47 -20.23 -6.99
N LYS A 51 15.02 -19.79 -8.17
CA LYS A 51 14.61 -20.68 -9.26
C LYS A 51 15.73 -20.78 -10.27
N LEU A 52 16.12 -22.02 -10.59
CA LEU A 52 17.18 -22.32 -11.54
C LEU A 52 16.56 -22.95 -12.78
N PHE A 53 16.95 -22.46 -13.95
CA PHE A 53 16.57 -23.03 -15.24
C PHE A 53 17.82 -23.53 -15.94
N ARG A 54 17.83 -24.80 -16.32
CA ARG A 54 18.87 -25.37 -17.18
C ARG A 54 18.66 -24.86 -18.61
N VAL A 55 19.68 -24.20 -19.13
CA VAL A 55 19.73 -23.67 -20.50
C VAL A 55 20.98 -24.18 -21.20
N ASP A 56 21.00 -24.06 -22.52
CA ASP A 56 22.16 -24.38 -23.37
C ASP A 56 22.23 -23.30 -24.45
N ILE A 57 22.68 -22.10 -24.05
CA ILE A 57 22.73 -20.92 -24.93
C ILE A 57 24.19 -20.64 -25.28
N PRO A 58 24.61 -20.84 -26.54
CA PRO A 58 25.99 -20.58 -26.95
C PRO A 58 26.21 -19.08 -27.10
N LEU A 59 26.88 -18.46 -26.12
CA LEU A 59 27.17 -17.02 -26.16
C LEU A 59 28.38 -16.69 -27.05
N GLY A 60 29.30 -17.64 -27.22
CA GLY A 60 30.48 -17.50 -28.06
C GLY A 60 31.43 -16.38 -27.60
N SER A 61 32.35 -15.97 -28.49
CA SER A 61 33.34 -14.90 -28.21
C SER A 61 32.95 -13.52 -28.73
N THR A 62 31.88 -13.44 -29.53
CA THR A 62 31.37 -12.21 -30.14
C THR A 62 29.98 -11.90 -29.60
N ARG A 63 29.78 -10.66 -29.13
CA ARG A 63 28.52 -10.19 -28.56
C ARG A 63 27.39 -10.21 -29.61
N ASP A 64 26.30 -10.91 -29.29
CA ASP A 64 25.05 -10.91 -30.04
C ASP A 64 23.97 -10.12 -29.27
N GLU A 65 23.38 -9.10 -29.90
CA GLU A 65 22.36 -8.25 -29.28
C GLU A 65 20.98 -8.94 -29.23
N ASP A 66 20.70 -9.93 -30.08
CA ASP A 66 19.45 -10.69 -30.03
C ASP A 66 19.41 -11.60 -28.80
N ASP A 67 20.55 -12.21 -28.43
CA ASP A 67 20.70 -12.99 -27.20
C ASP A 67 20.58 -12.11 -25.94
N VAL A 68 21.13 -10.90 -25.98
CA VAL A 68 21.01 -9.92 -24.90
C VAL A 68 19.54 -9.49 -24.72
N ALA A 69 18.83 -9.21 -25.82
CA ALA A 69 17.41 -8.85 -25.78
C ALA A 69 16.54 -10.00 -25.25
N MET A 70 16.81 -11.24 -25.70
CA MET A 70 16.11 -12.43 -25.23
C MET A 70 16.30 -12.65 -23.73
N LEU A 71 17.52 -12.51 -23.20
CA LEU A 71 17.81 -12.75 -21.79
C LEU A 71 17.39 -11.60 -20.86
N LYS A 72 17.23 -10.37 -21.39
CA LYS A 72 16.69 -9.21 -20.65
C LYS A 72 15.17 -9.19 -20.52
N THR A 73 14.44 -9.76 -21.48
CA THR A 73 12.95 -9.76 -21.46
C THR A 73 12.34 -10.73 -20.46
N GLY A 74 13.11 -11.66 -19.90
CA GLY A 74 12.65 -12.57 -18.84
C GLY A 74 11.62 -13.60 -19.30
N GLU A 75 11.55 -13.91 -20.59
CA GLU A 75 10.62 -14.92 -21.11
C GLU A 75 11.16 -16.35 -20.92
N PHE A 76 10.69 -17.03 -19.88
CA PHE A 76 11.18 -18.36 -19.46
C PHE A 76 10.69 -19.52 -20.34
N ARG A 77 10.83 -19.43 -21.67
CA ARG A 77 10.54 -20.54 -22.60
C ARG A 77 11.79 -21.30 -23.08
N VAL A 78 13.00 -20.88 -22.68
CA VAL A 78 14.27 -21.41 -23.23
C VAL A 78 14.92 -22.48 -22.35
N GLY A 79 14.48 -22.68 -21.11
CA GLY A 79 15.15 -23.59 -20.16
C GLY A 79 14.24 -24.52 -19.37
N LEU A 80 14.78 -25.67 -18.96
CA LEU A 80 14.12 -26.66 -18.10
C LEU A 80 14.24 -26.23 -16.64
N GLU A 81 13.13 -25.98 -15.94
CA GLU A 81 13.16 -25.61 -14.51
C GLU A 81 13.68 -26.78 -13.65
N MET A 82 14.74 -26.54 -12.89
CA MET A 82 15.34 -27.49 -11.95
C MET A 82 14.61 -27.40 -10.60
N ASN A 83 13.35 -27.82 -10.59
CA ASN A 83 12.41 -27.60 -9.48
C ASN A 83 12.50 -28.62 -8.33
N ASN A 84 13.18 -29.75 -8.50
CA ASN A 84 13.33 -30.77 -7.48
C ASN A 84 14.71 -30.69 -6.80
N ASN A 85 14.74 -30.20 -5.56
CA ASN A 85 15.97 -30.01 -4.79
C ASN A 85 16.74 -31.32 -4.49
N LEU A 86 16.11 -32.49 -4.64
CA LEU A 86 16.71 -33.81 -4.38
C LEU A 86 17.34 -34.45 -5.63
N GLN A 87 17.03 -33.95 -6.82
CA GLN A 87 17.69 -34.42 -8.05
C GLN A 87 19.18 -34.15 -8.00
N LYS A 88 19.97 -35.08 -8.53
CA LYS A 88 21.42 -34.93 -8.60
C LYS A 88 21.77 -34.00 -9.75
N ILE A 89 22.92 -33.34 -9.63
CA ILE A 89 23.47 -32.53 -10.73
C ILE A 89 23.71 -33.41 -11.96
N SER A 90 24.14 -34.65 -11.76
CA SER A 90 24.30 -35.65 -12.84
C SER A 90 23.05 -35.92 -13.66
N ASP A 91 21.85 -35.66 -13.12
CA ASP A 91 20.58 -35.88 -13.83
C ASP A 91 20.36 -34.81 -14.92
N HIS A 92 21.04 -33.67 -14.80
CA HIS A 92 20.94 -32.51 -15.69
C HIS A 92 22.25 -32.26 -16.47
N PHE A 93 23.39 -32.54 -15.87
CA PHE A 93 24.72 -32.34 -16.43
C PHE A 93 25.56 -33.61 -16.18
N SER A 94 25.37 -34.61 -17.04
CA SER A 94 26.10 -35.89 -16.96
C SER A 94 27.54 -35.80 -17.50
N THR A 95 27.84 -34.78 -18.30
CA THR A 95 29.15 -34.43 -18.84
C THR A 95 29.43 -32.93 -18.66
N GLN A 96 30.69 -32.52 -18.71
CA GLN A 96 31.06 -31.10 -18.70
C GLN A 96 30.45 -30.41 -19.94
N PRO A 97 29.60 -29.40 -19.76
CA PRO A 97 29.07 -28.60 -20.87
C PRO A 97 30.13 -27.60 -21.37
N ASP A 98 29.88 -27.06 -22.56
CA ASP A 98 30.79 -26.16 -23.28
C ASP A 98 31.07 -24.87 -22.48
N ASP A 99 32.33 -24.51 -22.27
CA ASP A 99 32.70 -23.41 -21.38
C ASP A 99 32.34 -22.01 -21.92
N THR A 100 31.96 -21.89 -23.19
CA THR A 100 31.50 -20.66 -23.83
C THR A 100 29.97 -20.51 -23.86
N SER A 101 29.26 -21.47 -23.28
CA SER A 101 27.79 -21.47 -23.22
C SER A 101 27.28 -21.06 -21.83
N LEU A 102 26.08 -20.48 -21.79
CA LEU A 102 25.33 -20.26 -20.57
C LEU A 102 24.58 -21.54 -20.20
N HIS A 103 24.75 -22.01 -18.97
CA HIS A 103 24.21 -23.30 -18.50
C HIS A 103 23.02 -23.15 -17.56
N ILE A 104 23.00 -22.08 -16.77
CA ILE A 104 21.98 -21.85 -15.74
C ILE A 104 21.49 -20.41 -15.79
N LEU A 105 20.17 -20.24 -15.91
CA LEU A 105 19.54 -18.95 -15.66
C LEU A 105 18.93 -18.94 -14.26
N VAL A 106 19.26 -17.91 -13.48
CA VAL A 106 18.81 -17.74 -12.09
C VAL A 106 17.73 -16.67 -12.04
N GLN A 107 16.52 -17.06 -11.64
CA GLN A 107 15.44 -16.12 -11.41
C GLN A 107 15.34 -15.82 -9.91
N LEU A 108 15.51 -14.56 -9.54
CA LEU A 108 15.31 -14.09 -8.16
C LEU A 108 13.82 -14.08 -7.81
N PRO A 109 13.46 -14.29 -6.53
CA PRO A 109 12.09 -14.12 -6.08
C PRO A 109 11.65 -12.68 -6.31
N THR A 110 10.65 -12.50 -7.16
CA THR A 110 9.99 -11.21 -7.36
C THR A 110 9.28 -10.86 -6.06
N VAL A 111 9.56 -9.68 -5.51
CA VAL A 111 8.76 -9.12 -4.40
C VAL A 111 7.31 -9.04 -4.89
N GLY A 112 6.47 -9.94 -4.40
CA GLY A 112 5.03 -9.98 -4.66
C GLY A 112 4.62 -10.40 -6.07
N CYS A 113 4.59 -11.71 -6.35
CA CYS A 113 3.54 -12.27 -7.20
C CYS A 113 3.31 -13.74 -6.83
N VAL A 114 2.22 -13.99 -6.13
CA VAL A 114 1.72 -15.33 -5.84
C VAL A 114 1.46 -16.01 -7.19
N ARG A 115 2.19 -17.09 -7.48
CA ARG A 115 1.82 -18.02 -8.56
C ARG A 115 0.48 -18.65 -8.17
N ALA A 116 -0.61 -18.10 -8.69
CA ALA A 116 -1.90 -18.74 -8.62
C ALA A 116 -1.85 -19.97 -9.53
N HIS A 117 -1.88 -21.15 -8.91
CA HIS A 117 -2.13 -22.39 -9.63
C HIS A 117 -3.50 -22.32 -10.32
N SER A 118 -3.52 -22.87 -11.53
CA SER A 118 -4.67 -23.21 -12.35
C SER A 118 -5.92 -23.56 -11.55
N LEU A 119 -7.01 -22.85 -11.83
CA LEU A 119 -8.44 -23.24 -11.83
C LEU A 119 -9.19 -21.91 -11.90
N SER A 120 -10.09 -21.74 -12.86
CA SER A 120 -11.04 -20.62 -12.89
C SER A 120 -11.99 -20.80 -11.69
N PRO A 121 -11.85 -20.05 -10.59
CA PRO A 121 -12.80 -20.11 -9.50
C PRO A 121 -14.04 -19.33 -9.93
N SER A 122 -15.21 -19.70 -9.42
CA SER A 122 -16.31 -18.75 -9.42
C SER A 122 -15.90 -17.52 -8.60
N ASP A 123 -16.43 -16.32 -8.89
CA ASP A 123 -16.12 -15.11 -8.11
C ASP A 123 -16.31 -15.31 -6.58
N GLU A 124 -17.23 -16.20 -6.19
CA GLU A 124 -17.48 -16.56 -4.79
C GLU A 124 -16.32 -17.30 -4.14
N ASP A 125 -15.64 -18.19 -4.86
CA ASP A 125 -14.49 -18.95 -4.36
C ASP A 125 -13.28 -18.01 -4.11
N PHE A 126 -13.09 -17.03 -4.99
CA PHE A 126 -12.03 -16.03 -4.88
C PHE A 126 -12.29 -15.05 -3.72
N ASP A 127 -13.51 -14.54 -3.59
CA ASP A 127 -13.91 -13.68 -2.47
C ASP A 127 -13.73 -14.41 -1.13
N THR A 128 -14.11 -15.69 -1.08
CA THR A 128 -13.95 -16.54 0.12
C THR A 128 -12.48 -16.77 0.47
N ALA A 129 -11.61 -16.99 -0.52
CA ALA A 129 -10.17 -17.14 -0.30
C ALA A 129 -9.55 -15.87 0.31
N LYS A 130 -9.94 -14.68 -0.18
CA LYS A 130 -9.48 -13.40 0.37
C LYS A 130 -9.94 -13.17 1.82
N ARG A 131 -11.20 -13.51 2.14
CA ARG A 131 -11.69 -13.43 3.53
C ARG A 131 -10.92 -14.36 4.47
N ARG A 132 -10.65 -15.59 4.03
CA ARG A 132 -9.85 -16.54 4.82
C ARG A 132 -8.45 -15.97 5.12
N LYS A 133 -7.81 -15.35 4.12
CA LYS A 133 -6.51 -14.70 4.29
C LYS A 133 -6.53 -13.61 5.36
N ILE A 134 -7.54 -12.74 5.35
CA ILE A 134 -7.73 -11.67 6.35
C ILE A 134 -7.81 -12.26 7.76
N LEU A 135 -8.56 -13.36 7.94
CA LEU A 135 -8.70 -14.03 9.24
C LEU A 135 -7.40 -14.73 9.68
N GLU A 136 -6.68 -15.38 8.77
CA GLU A 136 -5.38 -16.01 9.05
C GLU A 136 -4.33 -14.96 9.49
N GLU A 137 -4.29 -13.82 8.82
CA GLU A 137 -3.46 -12.67 9.20
C GLU A 137 -3.86 -12.14 10.59
N TYR A 138 -5.16 -11.93 10.82
CA TYR A 138 -5.67 -11.47 12.12
C TYR A 138 -5.25 -12.41 13.26
N HIS A 139 -5.44 -13.71 13.09
CA HIS A 139 -5.04 -14.70 14.10
C HIS A 139 -3.53 -14.70 14.34
N THR A 140 -2.74 -14.49 13.29
CA THR A 140 -1.29 -14.35 13.39
C THR A 140 -0.91 -13.11 14.19
N THR A 141 -1.49 -11.94 13.90
CA THR A 141 -1.25 -10.70 14.64
C THR A 141 -1.67 -10.81 16.12
N VAL A 142 -2.80 -11.47 16.40
CA VAL A 142 -3.24 -11.74 17.78
C VAL A 142 -2.22 -12.64 18.50
N ALA A 143 -1.83 -13.77 17.90
CA ALA A 143 -0.85 -14.68 18.48
C ALA A 143 0.50 -13.99 18.76
N ARG A 144 0.95 -13.12 17.85
CA ARG A 144 2.18 -12.35 18.02
C ARG A 144 2.13 -11.37 19.18
N GLY A 145 1.01 -10.68 19.38
CA GLY A 145 0.84 -9.81 20.55
C GLY A 145 0.71 -10.59 21.88
N LEU A 146 0.30 -11.86 21.85
CA LEU A 146 0.28 -12.74 23.03
C LEU A 146 1.66 -13.31 23.38
N GLU A 147 2.45 -13.67 22.37
CA GLU A 147 3.77 -14.29 22.52
C GLU A 147 4.92 -13.28 22.65
N GLY A 148 4.65 -12.00 22.37
CA GLY A 148 5.63 -10.93 22.33
C GLY A 148 6.49 -10.81 23.59
N ASN A 149 7.74 -10.36 23.41
CA ASN A 149 8.54 -9.80 24.50
C ASN A 149 7.89 -8.51 25.02
N SER A 150 8.33 -8.00 26.17
CA SER A 150 7.80 -6.71 26.67
C SER A 150 7.92 -5.61 25.60
N PRO A 151 6.96 -4.66 25.51
CA PRO A 151 6.98 -3.57 24.54
C PRO A 151 8.31 -2.83 24.49
N SER A 152 8.95 -2.62 25.64
CA SER A 152 10.28 -1.99 25.72
C SER A 152 11.40 -2.80 25.06
N VAL A 153 11.36 -4.13 25.06
CA VAL A 153 12.35 -4.95 24.36
C VAL A 153 12.05 -4.99 22.87
N ALA A 154 10.77 -5.11 22.51
CA ALA A 154 10.31 -5.17 21.13
C ALA A 154 10.49 -3.83 20.39
N ALA A 155 10.36 -2.70 21.10
CA ALA A 155 10.54 -1.35 20.55
C ALA A 155 12.00 -0.99 20.27
N ASN A 156 12.96 -1.79 20.74
CA ASN A 156 14.36 -1.60 20.37
C ASN A 156 14.49 -1.66 18.83
N PRO A 157 15.18 -0.71 18.17
CA PRO A 157 15.21 -0.64 16.71
C PRO A 157 15.57 -1.95 16.01
N GLU A 158 16.57 -2.68 16.49
CA GLU A 158 17.00 -3.95 15.89
C GLU A 158 15.89 -5.00 15.96
N ASN A 159 15.25 -5.14 17.13
CA ASN A 159 14.14 -6.07 17.31
C ASN A 159 12.91 -5.65 16.49
N PHE A 160 12.58 -4.36 16.49
CA PHE A 160 11.43 -3.82 15.79
C PHE A 160 11.52 -4.08 14.29
N PHE A 161 12.63 -3.72 13.64
CA PHE A 161 12.78 -3.90 12.20
C PHE A 161 12.81 -5.37 11.80
N ARG A 162 13.40 -6.25 12.62
CA ARG A 162 13.33 -7.70 12.38
C ARG A 162 11.89 -8.23 12.45
N THR A 163 11.07 -7.71 13.38
CA THR A 163 9.66 -8.09 13.46
C THR A 163 8.85 -7.53 12.28
N GLN A 164 9.17 -6.32 11.81
CA GLN A 164 8.51 -5.66 10.67
C GLN A 164 8.65 -6.44 9.35
N GLU A 165 9.67 -7.29 9.21
CA GLU A 165 9.85 -8.15 8.01
C GLU A 165 8.84 -9.30 7.93
N THR A 166 8.29 -9.74 9.07
CA THR A 166 7.47 -10.96 9.15
C THR A 166 6.04 -10.72 9.62
N ASP A 167 5.86 -9.83 10.61
CA ASP A 167 4.55 -9.44 11.12
C ASP A 167 4.53 -7.93 11.42
N PRO A 168 4.40 -7.10 10.37
CA PRO A 168 4.44 -5.65 10.52
C PRO A 168 3.25 -5.09 11.29
N ILE A 169 3.56 -4.18 12.21
CA ILE A 169 2.63 -3.09 12.56
C ILE A 169 2.68 -2.10 11.41
N LEU A 170 1.54 -1.82 10.80
CA LEU A 170 1.43 -0.92 9.66
C LEU A 170 1.49 0.54 10.12
N ASN A 171 2.71 1.03 10.36
CA ASN A 171 3.00 2.39 10.83
C ASN A 171 3.88 3.21 9.87
N GLY A 172 4.08 2.74 8.64
CA GLY A 172 4.92 3.38 7.65
C GLY A 172 6.43 3.28 7.94
N ARG A 173 6.86 2.39 8.84
CA ARG A 173 8.28 2.14 9.14
C ARG A 173 8.65 0.66 9.00
N PRO A 174 9.30 0.25 7.89
CA PRO A 174 9.63 1.04 6.68
C PRO A 174 8.38 1.50 5.90
N LEU A 175 8.56 2.42 4.94
CA LEU A 175 7.45 3.06 4.23
C LEU A 175 6.49 2.07 3.54
N CYS A 176 6.99 0.92 3.09
CA CYS A 176 6.16 -0.13 2.51
C CYS A 176 5.15 -0.73 3.50
N ASN A 177 5.38 -0.60 4.81
CA ASN A 177 4.47 -1.06 5.87
C ASN A 177 3.49 0.06 6.24
N THR A 178 2.95 0.74 5.24
CA THR A 178 1.89 1.73 5.42
C THR A 178 0.53 1.01 5.43
N GLY A 179 -0.34 1.38 6.37
CA GLY A 179 -1.69 0.86 6.45
C GLY A 179 -2.71 1.80 5.82
N PRO A 180 -3.98 1.35 5.70
CA PRO A 180 -5.05 2.20 5.18
C PRO A 180 -5.35 3.35 6.15
N PRO A 181 -5.90 4.50 5.68
CA PRO A 181 -6.20 5.65 6.53
C PRO A 181 -7.15 5.30 7.69
N ILE A 182 -6.72 5.53 8.93
CA ILE A 182 -7.51 5.14 10.11
C ILE A 182 -8.81 5.97 10.26
N THR A 183 -8.88 7.14 9.63
CA THR A 183 -10.08 7.99 9.55
C THR A 183 -11.25 7.30 8.86
N LEU A 184 -10.99 6.33 7.97
CA LEU A 184 -12.02 5.54 7.30
C LEU A 184 -12.64 4.47 8.23
N TYR A 185 -11.98 4.14 9.33
CA TYR A 185 -12.38 3.07 10.26
C TYR A 185 -13.05 3.62 11.52
N ASN A 186 -12.72 4.84 11.93
CA ASN A 186 -13.48 5.54 12.97
C ASN A 186 -13.39 7.06 12.82
N LYS A 187 -14.57 7.72 12.84
CA LYS A 187 -14.72 9.17 12.71
C LYS A 187 -14.05 10.00 13.80
N VAL A 188 -13.72 9.41 14.97
CA VAL A 188 -13.05 10.15 16.05
C VAL A 188 -11.70 10.71 15.60
N PHE A 189 -11.04 10.03 14.66
CA PHE A 189 -9.74 10.47 14.14
C PHE A 189 -9.89 11.66 13.17
N SER A 190 -10.86 11.62 12.24
CA SER A 190 -11.10 12.76 11.35
C SER A 190 -11.60 13.98 12.12
N LYS A 191 -12.49 13.76 13.10
CA LYS A 191 -12.93 14.82 14.02
C LYS A 191 -11.79 15.45 14.80
N PHE A 192 -10.87 14.66 15.36
CA PHE A 192 -9.69 15.18 16.03
C PHE A 192 -8.87 16.10 15.10
N LEU A 193 -8.62 15.66 13.87
CA LEU A 193 -7.88 16.43 12.87
C LEU A 193 -8.60 17.74 12.49
N ASP A 194 -9.92 17.68 12.32
CA ASP A 194 -10.77 18.83 12.02
C ASP A 194 -10.77 19.86 13.15
N ASP A 195 -11.00 19.41 14.39
CA ASP A 195 -11.01 20.26 15.57
C ASP A 195 -9.61 20.88 15.80
N PHE A 196 -8.55 20.10 15.59
CA PHE A 196 -7.18 20.60 15.73
C PHE A 196 -6.79 21.61 14.65
N SER A 197 -7.32 21.46 13.44
CA SER A 197 -7.10 22.39 12.33
C SER A 197 -7.98 23.64 12.43
N ASN A 198 -9.08 23.58 13.19
CA ASN A 198 -10.01 24.69 13.34
C ASN A 198 -9.46 25.81 14.24
N VAL A 199 -8.86 26.83 13.62
CA VAL A 199 -8.32 28.00 14.34
C VAL A 199 -9.36 28.77 15.15
N ASN A 200 -10.65 28.60 14.84
CA ASN A 200 -11.77 29.25 15.51
C ASN A 200 -12.44 28.36 16.56
N LEU A 201 -11.89 27.18 16.88
CA LEU A 201 -12.41 26.30 17.92
C LEU A 201 -12.44 27.06 19.25
N LYS A 202 -13.62 27.16 19.87
CA LYS A 202 -13.81 27.86 21.14
C LYS A 202 -13.30 27.00 22.29
N ILE A 203 -12.17 27.40 22.87
CA ILE A 203 -11.54 26.71 24.00
C ILE A 203 -11.99 27.38 25.30
N PRO A 204 -12.52 26.62 26.28
CA PRO A 204 -12.87 27.15 27.60
C PRO A 204 -11.68 27.77 28.33
N SER A 205 -11.93 28.83 29.11
CA SER A 205 -10.86 29.56 29.83
C SER A 205 -10.14 28.69 30.86
N ASP A 206 -10.86 27.78 31.53
CA ASP A 206 -10.28 26.84 32.50
C ASP A 206 -9.37 25.81 31.82
N PHE A 207 -9.61 25.50 30.55
CA PHE A 207 -8.77 24.61 29.77
C PHE A 207 -7.49 25.31 29.29
N LEU A 208 -7.57 26.61 28.98
CA LEU A 208 -6.38 27.44 28.69
C LEU A 208 -5.46 27.48 29.91
N SER A 209 -6.00 27.76 31.10
CA SER A 209 -5.21 27.76 32.35
C SER A 209 -4.57 26.40 32.64
N TRP A 210 -5.33 25.30 32.48
CA TRP A 210 -4.77 23.94 32.59
C TRP A 210 -3.65 23.68 31.58
N THR A 211 -3.77 24.19 30.35
CA THR A 211 -2.75 24.01 29.32
C THR A 211 -1.44 24.70 29.70
N GLU A 212 -1.50 25.90 30.29
CA GLU A 212 -0.30 26.58 30.80
C GLU A 212 0.40 25.74 31.88
N GLU A 213 -0.37 25.14 32.80
CA GLU A 213 0.18 24.24 33.83
C GLU A 213 0.81 22.98 33.22
N LEU A 214 0.19 22.40 32.19
CA LEU A 214 0.76 21.26 31.46
C LEU A 214 2.08 21.65 30.77
N ILE A 215 2.14 22.83 30.15
CA ILE A 215 3.37 23.35 29.53
C ILE A 215 4.48 23.49 30.58
N LEU A 216 4.16 24.06 31.76
CA LEU A 216 5.12 24.19 32.86
C LEU A 216 5.61 22.82 33.36
N ALA A 217 4.71 21.84 33.49
CA ALA A 217 5.10 20.49 33.89
C ALA A 217 5.96 19.79 32.83
N ALA A 218 5.60 19.90 31.55
CA ALA A 218 6.34 19.27 30.45
C ALA A 218 7.74 19.85 30.26
N THR A 219 7.91 21.16 30.50
CA THR A 219 9.19 21.86 30.33
C THR A 219 10.11 21.77 31.55
N ASN A 220 9.63 21.22 32.67
CA ASN A 220 10.44 21.04 33.86
C ASN A 220 11.50 19.93 33.67
N GLY A 221 12.56 20.00 34.47
CA GLY A 221 13.58 18.96 34.56
C GLY A 221 13.20 17.89 35.60
N TYR A 222 13.47 16.63 35.28
CA TYR A 222 13.18 15.48 36.14
C TYR A 222 14.42 14.58 36.27
N GLY A 223 14.56 13.92 37.42
CA GLY A 223 15.70 13.05 37.70
C GLY A 223 15.68 11.75 36.88
N ASP A 224 14.48 11.24 36.59
CA ASP A 224 14.28 10.04 35.78
C ASP A 224 12.97 10.06 34.97
N GLU A 225 12.77 8.99 34.17
CA GLU A 225 11.61 8.81 33.29
C GLU A 225 10.28 8.68 34.05
N GLU A 226 10.25 8.00 35.20
CA GLU A 226 9.00 7.80 35.94
C GLU A 226 8.56 9.09 36.65
N GLU A 227 9.49 9.87 37.22
CA GLU A 227 9.16 11.18 37.82
C GLU A 227 8.47 12.11 36.82
N ARG A 228 8.99 12.18 35.58
CA ARG A 228 8.35 12.93 34.50
C ARG A 228 6.98 12.35 34.14
N ASN A 229 6.92 11.04 33.92
CA ASN A 229 5.67 10.38 33.51
C ASN A 229 4.58 10.53 34.59
N GLU A 230 4.94 10.51 35.87
CA GLU A 230 4.01 10.76 36.99
C GLU A 230 3.47 12.19 36.99
N ALA A 231 4.34 13.20 36.82
CA ALA A 231 3.92 14.60 36.76
C ALA A 231 2.94 14.86 35.60
N ILE A 232 3.24 14.31 34.42
CA ILE A 232 2.39 14.45 33.23
C ILE A 232 1.09 13.65 33.39
N ARG A 233 1.15 12.41 33.85
CA ARG A 233 -0.03 11.58 34.15
C ARG A 233 -0.97 12.27 35.15
N GLY A 234 -0.41 12.94 36.16
CA GLY A 234 -1.15 13.78 37.10
C GLY A 234 -1.94 14.87 36.39
N LYS A 235 -1.28 15.65 35.51
CA LYS A 235 -1.93 16.71 34.73
C LYS A 235 -3.02 16.21 33.78
N PHE A 236 -2.77 15.10 33.10
CA PHE A 236 -3.80 14.51 32.24
C PHE A 236 -5.01 13.99 33.04
N SER A 237 -4.78 13.43 34.23
CA SER A 237 -5.87 12.92 35.08
C SER A 237 -6.86 14.01 35.53
N GLU A 238 -6.44 15.28 35.55
CA GLU A 238 -7.31 16.43 35.86
C GLU A 238 -8.39 16.68 34.79
N LYS A 239 -8.13 16.37 33.50
CA LYS A 239 -9.05 16.66 32.37
C LYS A 239 -9.54 15.42 31.62
N PHE A 240 -8.75 14.36 31.53
CA PHE A 240 -9.02 13.20 30.66
C PHE A 240 -9.62 12.00 31.39
N SER A 241 -10.03 12.17 32.66
CA SER A 241 -10.31 11.10 33.64
C SER A 241 -9.04 10.47 34.20
N THR A 242 -9.15 9.80 35.36
CA THR A 242 -8.03 9.15 36.04
C THR A 242 -7.27 8.23 35.09
N MET A 243 -6.01 8.57 34.79
CA MET A 243 -5.14 7.69 34.04
C MET A 243 -4.68 6.54 34.92
N LEU A 244 -4.92 5.31 34.49
CA LEU A 244 -4.55 4.11 35.21
C LEU A 244 -3.17 3.62 34.77
N LEU A 245 -2.43 3.04 35.70
CA LEU A 245 -1.24 2.24 35.39
C LEU A 245 -1.67 0.80 35.20
N ILE A 246 -1.49 0.25 34.00
CA ILE A 246 -1.90 -1.12 33.68
C ILE A 246 -0.66 -1.99 33.49
N GLU A 247 -0.61 -3.10 34.24
CA GLU A 247 0.49 -4.05 34.21
C GLU A 247 0.07 -5.45 33.74
N TYR A 248 0.40 -5.92 32.54
CA TYR A 248 0.03 -7.29 32.12
C TYR A 248 1.26 -8.17 31.82
N GLY A 249 1.06 -9.50 31.79
CA GLY A 249 2.10 -10.50 31.51
C GLY A 249 2.73 -11.15 32.76
N LYS A 250 3.48 -12.25 32.56
CA LYS A 250 4.16 -13.01 33.64
C LYS A 250 5.68 -12.83 33.60
N LYS A 251 6.32 -12.66 34.77
CA LYS A 251 7.79 -12.65 34.96
C LYS A 251 8.52 -11.76 33.93
N LYS A 252 9.21 -12.35 32.94
CA LYS A 252 10.00 -11.63 31.91
C LYS A 252 9.15 -10.88 30.85
N GLN A 253 7.84 -11.13 30.79
CA GLN A 253 6.87 -10.44 29.92
C GLN A 253 6.06 -9.38 30.68
N LYS A 254 6.48 -8.98 31.88
CA LYS A 254 5.77 -7.94 32.64
C LYS A 254 5.88 -6.61 31.89
N CYS A 255 4.74 -6.08 31.47
CA CYS A 255 4.61 -4.80 30.78
C CYS A 255 3.91 -3.83 31.72
N LYS A 256 4.39 -2.59 31.86
CA LYS A 256 3.74 -1.50 32.61
C LYS A 256 3.55 -0.33 31.66
N SER A 257 2.33 0.19 31.52
CA SER A 257 2.09 1.44 30.78
C SER A 257 2.51 2.65 31.61
N ASP A 258 2.92 3.74 30.96
CA ASP A 258 3.15 5.02 31.66
C ASP A 258 1.83 5.75 32.01
N GLY A 259 0.76 5.46 31.28
CA GLY A 259 -0.60 5.86 31.65
C GLY A 259 -1.64 5.35 30.65
N MET A 260 -2.85 5.06 31.13
CA MET A 260 -3.96 4.59 30.31
C MET A 260 -5.24 5.36 30.60
N ILE A 261 -5.90 5.85 29.55
CA ILE A 261 -7.25 6.37 29.62
C ILE A 261 -8.19 5.23 29.22
N VAL A 262 -9.08 4.83 30.13
CA VAL A 262 -10.01 3.71 29.90
C VAL A 262 -11.48 4.12 30.08
N THR A 263 -12.36 3.30 29.52
CA THR A 263 -13.77 3.26 29.89
C THR A 263 -14.23 1.83 30.09
N GLU A 264 -15.19 1.62 30.98
CA GLU A 264 -15.76 0.30 31.23
C GLU A 264 -16.91 0.03 30.26
N VAL A 265 -16.83 -1.09 29.54
CA VAL A 265 -17.86 -1.60 28.63
C VAL A 265 -18.17 -3.02 29.05
N ASN A 266 -19.38 -3.28 29.56
CA ASN A 266 -19.81 -4.62 30.00
C ASN A 266 -18.77 -5.31 30.93
N LEU A 267 -18.21 -4.55 31.88
CA LEU A 267 -17.17 -4.97 32.84
C LEU A 267 -15.77 -5.26 32.23
N ILE A 268 -15.53 -4.84 30.99
CA ILE A 268 -14.23 -4.88 30.29
C ILE A 268 -13.72 -3.44 30.15
N ASN A 269 -12.42 -3.22 30.35
CA ASN A 269 -11.83 -1.92 30.09
C ASN A 269 -11.52 -1.78 28.59
N ALA A 270 -12.14 -0.82 27.91
CA ALA A 270 -11.76 -0.39 26.57
C ALA A 270 -10.76 0.76 26.66
N TYR A 271 -9.72 0.72 25.83
CA TYR A 271 -8.70 1.77 25.81
C TYR A 271 -9.13 2.94 24.94
N LEU A 272 -9.14 4.12 25.54
CA LEU A 272 -9.38 5.39 24.84
C LEU A 272 -8.06 6.06 24.45
N GLY A 273 -7.02 5.92 25.29
CA GLY A 273 -5.74 6.60 25.12
C GLY A 273 -4.59 5.91 25.86
N ILE A 274 -3.44 5.75 25.20
CA ILE A 274 -2.20 5.20 25.77
C ILE A 274 -1.19 6.33 25.90
N LEU A 275 -0.65 6.58 27.10
CA LEU A 275 0.50 7.45 27.30
C LEU A 275 1.77 6.59 27.36
N GLU A 276 2.75 6.94 26.53
CA GLU A 276 4.09 6.33 26.54
C GLU A 276 5.11 7.46 26.47
N GLY A 277 5.94 7.57 27.50
CA GLY A 277 6.76 8.75 27.76
C GLY A 277 8.21 8.42 28.05
N LYS A 278 9.13 9.17 27.42
CA LYS A 278 10.59 9.14 27.68
C LYS A 278 11.03 10.42 28.37
N ASN A 279 12.10 10.32 29.18
CA ASN A 279 12.59 11.47 29.93
C ASN A 279 13.01 12.62 29.00
N GLU A 280 13.80 12.34 27.96
CA GLU A 280 14.20 13.32 26.94
C GLU A 280 14.39 12.63 25.59
N ILE A 281 14.50 13.42 24.51
CA ILE A 281 14.93 12.91 23.21
C ILE A 281 16.36 12.40 23.32
N GLY A 282 16.58 11.14 22.92
CA GLY A 282 17.91 10.52 22.86
C GLY A 282 18.42 9.93 24.18
N THR A 283 17.71 10.06 25.30
CA THR A 283 18.11 9.43 26.58
C THR A 283 17.64 7.99 26.71
N ALA A 284 16.58 7.61 25.98
CA ALA A 284 16.03 6.27 25.98
C ALA A 284 16.48 5.47 24.75
N LYS A 285 16.52 4.14 24.88
CA LYS A 285 16.86 3.22 23.77
C LYS A 285 15.73 3.05 22.75
N ASN A 286 14.51 3.45 23.12
CA ASN A 286 13.30 3.18 22.37
C ASN A 286 12.57 4.47 22.01
N ASP A 287 11.93 4.45 20.85
CA ASP A 287 11.02 5.49 20.39
C ASP A 287 9.67 5.33 21.11
N PRO A 288 9.14 6.38 21.78
CA PRO A 288 7.87 6.30 22.49
C PRO A 288 6.68 5.98 21.56
N THR A 289 6.73 6.40 20.29
CA THR A 289 5.65 6.10 19.34
C THR A 289 5.62 4.63 18.96
N ILE A 290 6.81 4.01 18.79
CA ILE A 290 6.94 2.57 18.51
C ILE A 290 6.55 1.75 19.73
N GLN A 291 7.04 2.15 20.91
CA GLN A 291 6.72 1.43 22.14
C GLN A 291 5.21 1.48 22.45
N GLY A 292 4.57 2.65 22.26
CA GLY A 292 3.12 2.81 22.39
C GLY A 292 2.33 1.99 21.35
N ALA A 293 2.80 1.93 20.10
CA ALA A 293 2.19 1.08 19.06
C ALA A 293 2.24 -0.42 19.40
N ILE A 294 3.35 -0.88 19.97
CA ILE A 294 3.49 -2.28 20.42
C ILE A 294 2.60 -2.54 21.63
N TYR A 295 2.54 -1.60 22.59
CA TYR A 295 1.64 -1.69 23.73
C TYR A 295 0.17 -1.82 23.28
N TYR A 296 -0.25 -1.02 22.29
CA TYR A 296 -1.56 -1.10 21.68
C TYR A 296 -1.84 -2.51 21.12
N ARG A 297 -0.94 -3.05 20.28
CA ARG A 297 -1.09 -4.39 19.71
C ARG A 297 -1.18 -5.45 20.80
N ASP A 298 -0.20 -5.47 21.70
CA ASP A 298 -0.03 -6.54 22.68
C ASP A 298 -1.19 -6.56 23.68
N TYR A 299 -1.69 -5.38 24.09
CA TYR A 299 -2.86 -5.29 24.95
C TYR A 299 -4.11 -5.81 24.26
N TRP A 300 -4.43 -5.28 23.08
CA TRP A 300 -5.63 -5.69 22.38
C TRP A 300 -5.53 -7.16 21.98
N SER A 301 -4.34 -7.73 21.84
CA SER A 301 -4.14 -9.18 21.64
C SER A 301 -4.61 -10.07 22.82
N GLN A 302 -4.68 -9.56 24.06
CA GLN A 302 -5.04 -10.33 25.26
C GLN A 302 -6.50 -10.80 25.29
N SER A 303 -6.79 -11.87 26.06
CA SER A 303 -8.17 -12.35 26.33
C SER A 303 -8.67 -12.03 27.74
N ASN A 304 -7.81 -12.01 28.78
CA ASN A 304 -8.23 -11.83 30.18
C ASN A 304 -7.49 -10.66 30.84
N VAL A 305 -8.06 -9.45 30.84
CA VAL A 305 -7.48 -8.32 31.59
C VAL A 305 -8.49 -7.81 32.61
N ARG A 306 -8.33 -8.21 33.88
CA ARG A 306 -9.08 -7.62 35.00
C ARG A 306 -8.19 -6.59 35.70
N LEU A 307 -8.66 -5.35 35.77
CA LEU A 307 -8.04 -4.27 36.54
C LEU A 307 -8.53 -4.36 37.99
N TYR A 308 -7.62 -4.51 38.95
CA TYR A 308 -7.93 -4.35 40.38
C TYR A 308 -7.35 -3.01 40.87
N PHE A 309 -8.22 -2.10 41.30
CA PHE A 309 -7.80 -0.85 41.92
C PHE A 309 -7.22 -1.13 43.30
N ASN A 310 -5.95 -0.77 43.53
CA ASN A 310 -5.35 -0.82 44.87
C ASN A 310 -5.34 0.60 45.47
N PRO A 311 -6.26 0.92 46.39
CA PRO A 311 -6.38 2.26 46.97
C PRO A 311 -5.19 2.67 47.85
N LEU A 312 -4.27 1.75 48.19
CA LEU A 312 -3.11 2.04 49.05
C LEU A 312 -1.91 2.62 48.29
N VAL A 313 -1.85 2.47 46.96
CA VAL A 313 -0.70 2.88 46.12
C VAL A 313 -1.10 3.76 44.93
N ASN A 314 -2.38 4.18 44.85
CA ASN A 314 -2.93 4.90 43.69
C ASN A 314 -2.56 4.23 42.34
N ALA A 315 -2.40 2.90 42.34
CA ALA A 315 -2.02 2.11 41.19
C ALA A 315 -2.97 0.91 41.08
N VAL A 316 -3.29 0.52 39.84
CA VAL A 316 -4.05 -0.69 39.57
C VAL A 316 -3.03 -1.83 39.47
N GLN A 317 -3.06 -2.74 40.44
CA GLN A 317 -2.15 -3.89 40.44
C GLN A 317 -2.87 -5.08 39.82
N ILE A 318 -2.38 -5.58 38.68
CA ILE A 318 -2.92 -6.79 38.06
C ILE A 318 -2.37 -8.01 38.80
N ASN A 319 -3.23 -8.66 39.58
CA ASN A 319 -3.02 -10.07 39.89
C ASN A 319 -3.80 -10.91 38.87
N LEU A 320 -3.07 -11.69 38.07
CA LEU A 320 -3.62 -12.85 37.36
C LEU A 320 -4.11 -13.86 38.42
N LEU A 321 -5.34 -13.69 38.90
CA LEU A 321 -5.96 -14.69 39.76
C LEU A 321 -6.34 -15.88 38.86
N MET A 322 -5.42 -16.85 38.75
CA MET A 322 -5.81 -18.23 38.47
C MET A 322 -6.49 -18.76 39.73
N CYS A 323 -7.77 -18.44 39.95
CA CYS A 323 -8.57 -19.32 40.77
C CYS A 323 -9.08 -20.44 39.87
N SER A 324 -8.70 -21.66 40.21
CA SER A 324 -8.98 -22.91 39.53
C SER A 324 -10.46 -23.32 39.62
N CYS A 325 -11.37 -22.47 39.15
CA CYS A 325 -12.81 -22.75 39.09
C CYS A 325 -13.43 -21.99 37.90
N ASP A 326 -13.71 -22.71 36.81
CA ASP A 326 -14.63 -22.35 35.71
C ASP A 326 -14.71 -20.86 35.26
N ASN A 327 -13.74 -20.43 34.43
CA ASN A 327 -13.63 -19.06 33.88
C ASN A 327 -14.50 -18.81 32.63
N SER A 328 -15.52 -19.62 32.38
CA SER A 328 -16.41 -19.51 31.20
C SER A 328 -17.31 -18.26 31.20
N TYR A 329 -17.47 -17.60 32.35
CA TYR A 329 -18.37 -16.45 32.55
C TYR A 329 -17.69 -15.08 32.66
N LEU A 330 -16.36 -15.00 32.55
CA LEU A 330 -15.65 -13.72 32.66
C LEU A 330 -15.68 -12.96 31.33
N PRO A 331 -15.99 -11.65 31.34
CA PRO A 331 -15.88 -10.76 30.18
C PRO A 331 -14.43 -10.70 29.70
N LYS A 332 -14.23 -10.80 28.39
CA LYS A 332 -12.91 -10.92 27.77
C LYS A 332 -12.68 -9.82 26.75
N VAL A 333 -11.44 -9.34 26.65
CA VAL A 333 -11.04 -8.26 25.72
C VAL A 333 -11.32 -8.64 24.25
N ASP A 334 -11.26 -9.93 23.94
CA ASP A 334 -11.62 -10.46 22.62
C ASP A 334 -13.08 -10.16 22.23
N GLN A 335 -14.01 -10.07 23.18
CA GLN A 335 -15.40 -9.68 22.92
C GLN A 335 -15.49 -8.29 22.29
N ILE A 336 -14.69 -7.31 22.74
CA ILE A 336 -14.71 -5.96 22.14
C ILE A 336 -14.15 -6.00 20.71
N ARG A 337 -13.07 -6.75 20.48
CA ARG A 337 -12.47 -6.90 19.15
C ARG A 337 -13.38 -7.61 18.15
N ASP A 338 -14.28 -8.47 18.61
CA ASP A 338 -15.20 -9.16 17.72
C ASP A 338 -16.27 -8.21 17.14
N PHE A 339 -16.54 -7.08 17.83
CA PHE A 339 -17.53 -6.08 17.40
C PHE A 339 -16.93 -4.84 16.71
N CYS A 340 -15.65 -4.54 16.90
CA CYS A 340 -15.05 -3.34 16.32
C CYS A 340 -13.54 -3.46 16.09
N CYS A 341 -12.97 -2.48 15.37
CA CYS A 341 -11.54 -2.36 15.13
C CYS A 341 -10.76 -1.73 16.31
N VAL A 342 -11.36 -1.63 17.50
CA VAL A 342 -10.78 -1.11 18.77
C VAL A 342 -9.98 0.20 18.64
N PRO A 343 -10.59 1.27 18.06
CA PRO A 343 -9.92 2.56 17.88
C PRO A 343 -9.40 3.11 19.20
N THR A 344 -8.12 3.52 19.23
CA THR A 344 -7.45 4.04 20.43
C THR A 344 -6.49 5.17 20.06
N PHE A 345 -6.40 6.22 20.88
CA PHE A 345 -5.35 7.24 20.75
C PHE A 345 -4.05 6.80 21.43
N ILE A 346 -2.90 7.24 20.93
CA ILE A 346 -1.59 7.03 21.56
C ILE A 346 -0.93 8.40 21.69
N ILE A 347 -0.44 8.72 22.88
CA ILE A 347 0.26 9.95 23.22
C ILE A 347 1.72 9.56 23.43
N GLY A 348 2.53 9.79 22.40
CA GLY A 348 3.98 9.62 22.48
C GLY A 348 4.61 10.89 23.04
N MET A 349 5.39 10.77 24.11
CA MET A 349 6.11 11.88 24.73
C MET A 349 7.60 11.56 24.82
N ALA A 350 8.44 12.54 24.50
CA ALA A 350 9.83 12.57 24.94
C ALA A 350 10.07 13.97 25.48
N GLY A 351 10.48 14.14 26.74
CA GLY A 351 10.65 15.48 27.32
C GLY A 351 9.43 16.39 27.12
N PRO A 352 9.61 17.64 26.64
CA PRO A 352 8.51 18.55 26.25
C PRO A 352 7.91 18.33 24.84
N TRP A 353 8.25 17.25 24.13
CA TRP A 353 7.76 16.98 22.77
C TRP A 353 6.63 15.94 22.79
N PHE A 354 5.48 16.29 22.21
CA PHE A 354 4.28 15.44 22.20
C PHE A 354 3.83 15.10 20.78
N CYS A 355 3.49 13.84 20.55
CA CYS A 355 2.92 13.34 19.30
C CYS A 355 1.62 12.57 19.60
N ILE A 356 0.56 12.87 18.85
CA ILE A 356 -0.71 12.14 18.94
C ILE A 356 -0.78 11.18 17.74
N LEU A 357 -0.97 9.89 18.03
CA LEU A 357 -1.23 8.85 17.04
C LEU A 357 -2.62 8.25 17.28
N GLY A 358 -3.15 7.60 16.25
CA GLY A 358 -4.32 6.75 16.36
C GLY A 358 -3.99 5.32 15.93
N GLY A 359 -4.65 4.35 16.56
CA GLY A 359 -4.51 2.93 16.25
C GLY A 359 -5.85 2.27 15.98
N VAL A 360 -5.87 1.36 15.00
CA VAL A 360 -6.97 0.43 14.73
C VAL A 360 -6.42 -0.99 14.54
N PHE A 361 -7.19 -1.99 14.94
CA PHE A 361 -6.85 -3.40 14.88
C PHE A 361 -7.67 -4.06 13.78
N LEU A 362 -7.05 -4.28 12.62
CA LEU A 362 -7.67 -4.94 11.46
C LEU A 362 -7.11 -6.37 11.32
N SER A 363 -6.86 -6.85 10.10
CA SER A 363 -6.06 -8.08 9.93
C SER A 363 -4.64 -7.91 10.46
N ARG A 364 -4.12 -6.68 10.34
CA ARG A 364 -2.90 -6.20 10.99
C ARG A 364 -3.23 -4.96 11.82
N VAL A 365 -2.38 -4.67 12.80
CA VAL A 365 -2.47 -3.40 13.53
C VAL A 365 -2.00 -2.26 12.63
N VAL A 366 -2.81 -1.20 12.53
CA VAL A 366 -2.50 0.03 11.81
C VAL A 366 -2.32 1.15 12.81
N ILE A 367 -1.22 1.87 12.73
CA ILE A 367 -0.91 3.00 13.61
C ILE A 367 -0.52 4.17 12.73
N GLN A 368 -1.18 5.30 12.88
CA GLN A 368 -0.86 6.50 12.09
C GLN A 368 -0.62 7.70 13.01
N PRO A 369 0.47 8.46 12.78
CA PRO A 369 0.60 9.76 13.43
C PRO A 369 -0.50 10.70 12.92
N LEU A 370 -1.23 11.29 13.86
CA LEU A 370 -2.24 12.31 13.60
C LEU A 370 -1.65 13.72 13.73
N THR A 371 -0.52 13.85 14.42
CA THR A 371 0.28 15.07 14.50
C THR A 371 1.75 14.75 14.36
N ASP A 372 2.55 15.76 14.01
CA ASP A 372 3.99 15.73 14.24
C ASP A 372 4.31 15.77 15.75
N PHE A 373 5.59 15.71 16.11
CA PHE A 373 6.04 16.07 17.45
C PHE A 373 5.93 17.58 17.67
N ILE A 374 4.95 17.99 18.46
CA ILE A 374 4.67 19.38 18.82
C ILE A 374 5.47 19.73 20.08
N PRO A 375 6.37 20.74 20.03
CA PRO A 375 7.13 21.18 21.18
C PRO A 375 6.27 22.04 22.11
N LEU A 376 6.33 21.77 23.42
CA LEU A 376 5.73 22.61 24.47
C LEU A 376 6.70 23.72 24.94
N THR A 377 7.93 23.77 24.42
CA THR A 377 8.92 24.82 24.67
C THR A 377 8.54 26.11 23.94
N ILE A 378 7.50 26.79 24.42
CA ILE A 378 6.95 28.01 23.82
C ILE A 378 7.10 29.23 24.72
N ASN A 379 6.88 30.42 24.16
CA ASN A 379 6.76 31.64 24.95
C ASN A 379 5.30 31.81 25.39
N LEU A 380 5.03 31.62 26.70
CA LEU A 380 3.68 31.77 27.27
C LEU A 380 3.07 33.17 27.05
N ARG A 381 3.88 34.20 26.77
CA ARG A 381 3.39 35.54 26.42
C ARG A 381 2.83 35.64 25.00
N VAL A 382 3.09 34.65 24.15
CA VAL A 382 2.58 34.58 22.78
C VAL A 382 1.28 33.77 22.77
N SER A 383 0.16 34.47 22.85
CA SER A 383 -1.18 33.86 22.99
C SER A 383 -1.47 32.79 21.94
N ASP A 384 -1.06 32.99 20.69
CA ASP A 384 -1.34 32.04 19.61
C ASP A 384 -0.59 30.71 19.76
N GLN A 385 0.61 30.72 20.37
CA GLN A 385 1.35 29.50 20.68
C GLN A 385 0.62 28.70 21.77
N VAL A 386 0.19 29.37 22.84
CA VAL A 386 -0.60 28.74 23.93
C VAL A 386 -1.92 28.20 23.37
N LYS A 387 -2.63 28.98 22.53
CA LYS A 387 -3.88 28.56 21.88
C LYS A 387 -3.69 27.36 20.97
N ARG A 388 -2.59 27.25 20.24
CA ARG A 388 -2.30 26.07 19.39
C ARG A 388 -2.14 24.81 20.23
N ILE A 389 -1.37 24.86 21.32
CA ILE A 389 -1.21 23.71 22.25
C ILE A 389 -2.52 23.39 22.96
N SER A 390 -3.27 24.42 23.37
CA SER A 390 -4.58 24.25 23.98
C SER A 390 -5.54 23.58 23.00
N ARG A 391 -5.50 23.97 21.72
CA ARG A 391 -6.33 23.36 20.67
C ARG A 391 -5.95 21.90 20.44
N LEU A 392 -4.67 21.54 20.47
CA LEU A 392 -4.22 20.14 20.39
C LEU A 392 -4.89 19.27 21.45
N PHE A 393 -4.72 19.62 22.73
CA PHE A 393 -5.23 18.80 23.83
C PHE A 393 -6.75 18.92 24.00
N TYR A 394 -7.34 20.08 23.68
CA TYR A 394 -8.80 20.22 23.73
C TYR A 394 -9.47 19.37 22.65
N SER A 395 -8.92 19.33 21.43
CA SER A 395 -9.41 18.46 20.36
C SER A 395 -9.28 16.99 20.74
N LEU A 396 -8.17 16.61 21.38
CA LEU A 396 -7.98 15.25 21.92
C LEU A 396 -9.03 14.92 22.99
N LEU A 397 -9.35 15.87 23.88
CA LEU A 397 -10.38 15.68 24.91
C LEU A 397 -11.76 15.45 24.29
N LEU A 398 -12.12 16.23 23.27
CA LEU A 398 -13.39 16.06 22.55
C LEU A 398 -13.45 14.70 21.85
N ALA A 399 -12.37 14.31 21.18
CA ALA A 399 -12.30 13.02 20.49
C ALA A 399 -12.35 11.83 21.47
N ILE A 400 -11.72 11.92 22.64
CA ILE A 400 -11.79 10.89 23.69
C ILE A 400 -13.19 10.78 24.28
N LYS A 401 -13.94 11.88 24.43
CA LYS A 401 -15.34 11.84 24.86
C LYS A 401 -16.21 11.12 23.84
N GLU A 402 -16.05 11.42 22.56
CA GLU A 402 -16.79 10.75 21.49
C GLU A 402 -16.40 9.28 21.34
N LEU A 403 -15.12 8.94 21.52
CA LEU A 403 -14.65 7.56 21.53
C LEU A 403 -15.25 6.78 22.72
N ARG A 404 -15.39 7.42 23.88
CA ARG A 404 -16.07 6.82 25.04
C ARG A 404 -17.53 6.52 24.72
N GLU A 405 -18.25 7.45 24.10
CA GLU A 405 -19.63 7.24 23.65
C GLU A 405 -19.72 6.11 22.62
N PHE A 406 -18.78 6.05 21.67
CA PHE A 406 -18.69 4.94 20.72
C PHE A 406 -18.62 3.58 21.43
N TYR A 407 -17.71 3.44 22.41
CA TYR A 407 -17.55 2.20 23.17
C TYR A 407 -18.79 1.84 24.01
N HIS A 408 -19.45 2.81 24.63
CA HIS A 408 -20.70 2.56 25.37
C HIS A 408 -21.88 2.17 24.48
N ASN A 409 -21.84 2.56 23.20
CA ASN A 409 -22.89 2.26 22.23
C ASN A 409 -22.62 0.99 21.40
N LEU A 410 -21.57 0.22 21.70
CA LEU A 410 -21.31 -1.06 21.03
C LEU A 410 -22.48 -2.02 21.28
N LYS A 411 -23.24 -2.32 20.21
CA LYS A 411 -24.37 -3.25 20.24
C LYS A 411 -23.86 -4.67 20.08
N GLN A 412 -24.24 -5.56 20.99
CA GLN A 412 -23.89 -7.00 20.95
C GLN A 412 -24.57 -7.78 19.80
N GLU A 413 -25.46 -7.14 19.04
CA GLU A 413 -26.33 -7.81 18.05
C GLU A 413 -25.81 -7.76 16.59
N GLU A 414 -24.63 -7.17 16.33
CA GLU A 414 -24.07 -7.20 14.96
C GLU A 414 -23.60 -8.62 14.60
N THR A 415 -24.33 -9.28 13.70
CA THR A 415 -24.06 -10.64 13.22
C THR A 415 -22.89 -10.71 12.23
N GLU A 416 -22.40 -9.58 11.72
CA GLU A 416 -21.38 -9.51 10.67
C GLU A 416 -20.03 -9.04 11.23
N THR A 417 -19.45 -9.83 12.13
CA THR A 417 -18.18 -9.50 12.81
C THR A 417 -17.04 -9.17 11.83
N GLU A 418 -17.02 -9.77 10.63
CA GLU A 418 -16.00 -9.52 9.61
C GLU A 418 -15.99 -8.08 9.07
N GLN A 419 -17.10 -7.34 9.17
CA GLN A 419 -17.15 -5.95 8.69
C GLN A 419 -16.18 -5.02 9.45
N ARG A 420 -15.71 -5.42 10.64
CA ARG A 420 -14.71 -4.66 11.42
C ARG A 420 -13.36 -4.46 10.70
N PHE A 421 -13.06 -5.29 9.70
CA PHE A 421 -11.83 -5.22 8.92
C PHE A 421 -11.89 -4.22 7.76
N PHE A 422 -13.07 -3.65 7.51
CA PHE A 422 -13.35 -2.72 6.42
C PHE A 422 -13.69 -1.33 6.97
N PRO A 423 -13.69 -0.28 6.12
CA PRO A 423 -14.15 1.05 6.53
C PRO A 423 -15.51 1.02 7.22
N CYS A 424 -15.74 1.91 8.19
CA CYS A 424 -16.97 1.90 8.98
C CYS A 424 -18.21 2.37 8.18
N ILE A 425 -18.01 3.11 7.08
CA ILE A 425 -19.09 3.58 6.23
C ILE A 425 -19.64 2.44 5.36
N ARG A 426 -20.94 2.19 5.48
CA ARG A 426 -21.65 1.07 4.82
C ARG A 426 -22.91 1.52 4.08
N HIS A 427 -22.97 2.81 3.77
CA HIS A 427 -24.09 3.41 3.03
C HIS A 427 -23.67 4.69 2.33
N TYR A 428 -24.50 5.14 1.40
CA TYR A 428 -24.43 6.44 0.73
C TYR A 428 -25.85 6.95 0.42
N LYS A 429 -26.00 8.24 0.18
CA LYS A 429 -27.32 8.86 -0.02
C LYS A 429 -27.43 9.51 -1.40
N ILE A 430 -28.47 9.17 -2.17
CA ILE A 430 -28.80 9.83 -3.44
C ILE A 430 -30.17 10.50 -3.28
N GLY A 431 -30.20 11.84 -3.33
CA GLY A 431 -31.41 12.58 -2.98
C GLY A 431 -31.79 12.26 -1.55
N GLU A 432 -33.01 11.77 -1.29
CA GLU A 432 -33.43 11.30 0.04
C GLU A 432 -33.25 9.80 0.28
N ILE A 433 -32.77 9.05 -0.72
CA ILE A 433 -32.71 7.58 -0.67
C ILE A 433 -31.35 7.15 -0.11
N VAL A 434 -31.37 6.35 0.96
CA VAL A 434 -30.17 5.74 1.55
C VAL A 434 -29.94 4.35 0.94
N HIS A 435 -28.78 4.15 0.36
CA HIS A 435 -28.34 2.89 -0.21
C HIS A 435 -27.33 2.22 0.73
N HIS A 436 -27.72 1.09 1.33
CA HIS A 436 -26.85 0.29 2.19
C HIS A 436 -26.08 -0.77 1.40
N PHE A 437 -24.87 -1.09 1.86
CA PHE A 437 -24.03 -2.15 1.30
C PHE A 437 -23.18 -2.82 2.37
N THR A 438 -22.71 -4.03 2.06
CA THR A 438 -21.80 -4.82 2.90
C THR A 438 -20.52 -5.11 2.12
N TYR A 439 -19.36 -4.89 2.74
CA TYR A 439 -18.07 -5.19 2.11
C TYR A 439 -17.87 -6.70 1.96
N LEU A 440 -17.32 -7.12 0.82
CA LEU A 440 -17.05 -8.52 0.55
C LEU A 440 -15.56 -8.85 0.70
N CYS A 441 -14.69 -8.10 0.04
CA CYS A 441 -13.24 -8.31 0.04
C CYS A 441 -12.50 -7.06 -0.52
N GLY A 442 -11.19 -6.95 -0.26
CA GLY A 442 -10.35 -5.99 -0.98
C GLY A 442 -10.13 -6.42 -2.43
N LEU A 443 -10.10 -5.50 -3.40
CA LEU A 443 -9.87 -5.87 -4.80
C LEU A 443 -8.41 -6.25 -5.08
N LEU A 444 -7.47 -5.60 -4.39
CA LEU A 444 -6.05 -5.84 -4.49
C LEU A 444 -5.52 -6.48 -3.21
N ASP A 445 -4.45 -7.27 -3.33
CA ASP A 445 -3.75 -7.86 -2.19
C ASP A 445 -2.69 -6.88 -1.65
N ASP A 446 -3.12 -5.67 -1.35
CA ASP A 446 -2.28 -4.53 -0.94
C ASP A 446 -3.02 -3.72 0.12
N HIS A 447 -2.52 -3.76 1.35
CA HIS A 447 -3.13 -3.08 2.50
C HIS A 447 -3.11 -1.54 2.38
N THR A 448 -2.30 -0.98 1.48
CA THR A 448 -2.28 0.47 1.23
C THR A 448 -3.44 0.94 0.36
N ARG A 449 -4.09 0.02 -0.37
CA ARG A 449 -5.11 0.36 -1.36
C ARG A 449 -6.49 0.39 -0.73
N THR A 450 -7.13 1.54 -0.85
CA THR A 450 -8.44 1.84 -0.30
C THR A 450 -9.56 1.55 -1.31
N ILE A 451 -9.61 0.30 -1.80
CA ILE A 451 -10.58 -0.14 -2.81
C ILE A 451 -11.12 -1.54 -2.53
N TRP A 452 -12.45 -1.66 -2.47
CA TRP A 452 -13.14 -2.87 -2.02
C TRP A 452 -14.30 -3.25 -2.92
N LYS A 453 -14.52 -4.56 -3.06
CA LYS A 453 -15.76 -5.12 -3.61
C LYS A 453 -16.81 -5.13 -2.51
N ALA A 454 -18.02 -4.69 -2.80
CA ALA A 454 -19.15 -4.71 -1.87
C ALA A 454 -20.43 -5.15 -2.56
N LYS A 455 -21.42 -5.55 -1.77
CA LYS A 455 -22.75 -5.96 -2.23
C LYS A 455 -23.79 -5.00 -1.64
N ARG A 456 -24.57 -4.37 -2.50
CA ARG A 456 -25.72 -3.55 -2.10
C ARG A 456 -26.85 -4.43 -1.57
N ALA A 457 -27.74 -3.84 -0.77
CA ALA A 457 -28.93 -4.52 -0.25
C ALA A 457 -29.85 -5.08 -1.36
N ASP A 458 -29.84 -4.50 -2.56
CA ASP A 458 -30.57 -4.99 -3.75
C ASP A 458 -29.85 -6.13 -4.50
N GLY A 459 -28.73 -6.62 -3.97
CA GLY A 459 -27.95 -7.71 -4.52
C GLY A 459 -26.90 -7.29 -5.54
N LYS A 460 -26.87 -6.04 -5.99
CA LYS A 460 -25.89 -5.56 -6.98
C LYS A 460 -24.49 -5.48 -6.38
N LEU A 461 -23.50 -5.98 -7.14
CA LEU A 461 -22.09 -5.84 -6.81
C LEU A 461 -21.59 -4.45 -7.22
N ILE A 462 -20.81 -3.84 -6.34
CA ILE A 462 -20.23 -2.51 -6.50
C ILE A 462 -18.76 -2.51 -6.09
N VAL A 463 -18.05 -1.49 -6.52
CA VAL A 463 -16.72 -1.13 -6.04
C VAL A 463 -16.83 0.14 -5.21
N VAL A 464 -16.27 0.11 -4.00
CA VAL A 464 -16.17 1.27 -3.11
C VAL A 464 -14.70 1.65 -3.04
N LYS A 465 -14.36 2.84 -3.53
CA LYS A 465 -13.01 3.40 -3.53
C LYS A 465 -12.96 4.67 -2.71
N PHE A 466 -11.86 4.87 -1.98
CA PHE A 466 -11.55 6.14 -1.33
C PHE A 466 -10.25 6.67 -1.90
N ALA A 467 -10.27 7.89 -2.40
CA ALA A 467 -9.10 8.51 -3.04
C ALA A 467 -8.94 9.96 -2.58
N SER A 468 -7.71 10.42 -2.43
CA SER A 468 -7.43 11.83 -2.10
C SER A 468 -7.81 12.76 -3.25
N LYS A 469 -7.70 12.29 -4.50
CA LYS A 469 -8.17 12.95 -5.71
C LYS A 469 -8.85 11.93 -6.62
N TYR A 470 -9.94 12.33 -7.27
CA TYR A 470 -10.64 11.48 -8.23
C TYR A 470 -11.37 12.34 -9.27
N ASN A 471 -11.12 12.08 -10.56
CA ASN A 471 -11.74 12.85 -11.63
C ASN A 471 -13.09 12.26 -12.06
N ILE A 472 -14.16 12.81 -11.50
CA ILE A 472 -15.54 12.38 -11.79
C ILE A 472 -15.97 12.71 -13.22
N GLN A 473 -15.54 13.87 -13.74
CA GLN A 473 -15.90 14.30 -15.10
C GLN A 473 -15.25 13.41 -16.16
N GLY A 474 -13.94 13.17 -16.05
CA GLY A 474 -13.19 12.26 -16.91
C GLY A 474 -13.76 10.84 -16.86
N HIS A 475 -14.07 10.33 -15.66
CA HIS A 475 -14.70 9.03 -15.51
C HIS A 475 -16.03 8.94 -16.28
N ASN A 476 -16.93 9.91 -16.09
CA ASN A 476 -18.25 9.90 -16.72
C ASN A 476 -18.18 9.98 -18.25
N ILE A 477 -17.24 10.74 -18.83
CA ILE A 477 -17.03 10.80 -20.28
C ILE A 477 -16.82 9.40 -20.88
N CYS A 478 -15.99 8.58 -20.23
CA CYS A 478 -15.73 7.20 -20.65
C CYS A 478 -16.92 6.27 -20.32
N ALA A 479 -17.53 6.43 -19.14
CA ALA A 479 -18.63 5.58 -18.68
C ALA A 479 -19.88 5.70 -19.56
N GLU A 480 -20.21 6.90 -20.04
CA GLU A 480 -21.32 7.14 -20.99
C GLU A 480 -21.20 6.31 -22.28
N HIS A 481 -19.98 5.87 -22.62
CA HIS A 481 -19.67 5.06 -23.79
C HIS A 481 -19.35 3.59 -23.46
N ASN A 482 -19.57 3.15 -22.22
CA ASN A 482 -19.21 1.82 -21.68
C ASN A 482 -17.70 1.52 -21.74
N LEU A 483 -16.86 2.56 -21.69
CA LEU A 483 -15.39 2.45 -21.69
C LEU A 483 -14.79 2.67 -20.29
N ALA A 484 -15.64 2.91 -19.29
CA ALA A 484 -15.34 2.88 -17.87
C ALA A 484 -16.56 2.28 -17.13
N PRO A 485 -16.40 1.80 -15.89
CA PRO A 485 -17.54 1.39 -15.06
C PRO A 485 -18.56 2.52 -14.92
N GLN A 486 -19.84 2.21 -14.79
CA GLN A 486 -20.85 3.18 -14.41
C GLN A 486 -20.57 3.72 -13.00
N LEU A 487 -20.42 5.04 -12.88
CA LEU A 487 -20.31 5.72 -11.61
C LEU A 487 -21.70 5.81 -10.95
N LEU A 488 -21.80 5.32 -9.72
CA LEU A 488 -23.05 5.27 -8.95
C LEU A 488 -23.14 6.38 -7.92
N TYR A 489 -22.00 6.79 -7.34
CA TYR A 489 -21.95 7.81 -6.30
C TYR A 489 -20.57 8.47 -6.21
N SER A 490 -20.56 9.74 -5.82
CA SER A 490 -19.36 10.43 -5.36
C SER A 490 -19.71 11.33 -4.18
N SER A 491 -18.90 11.29 -3.13
CA SER A 491 -19.13 12.10 -1.94
C SER A 491 -18.93 13.60 -2.20
N ASP A 492 -19.69 14.42 -1.47
CA ASP A 492 -19.53 15.88 -1.45
C ASP A 492 -18.37 16.33 -0.54
N ASP A 493 -18.13 17.64 -0.47
CA ASP A 493 -17.00 18.22 0.28
C ASP A 493 -17.13 18.03 1.81
N GLU A 494 -18.37 18.02 2.34
CA GLU A 494 -18.61 17.81 3.77
C GLU A 494 -18.35 16.35 4.14
N GLU A 495 -18.79 15.42 3.31
CA GLU A 495 -18.48 14.00 3.46
C GLU A 495 -16.98 13.71 3.30
N VAL A 496 -16.31 14.34 2.32
CA VAL A 496 -14.84 14.24 2.14
C VAL A 496 -14.13 14.63 3.42
N LYS A 497 -14.54 15.74 4.04
CA LYS A 497 -13.98 16.21 5.31
C LYS A 497 -14.22 15.19 6.43
N ALA A 498 -15.45 14.68 6.57
CA ALA A 498 -15.79 13.67 7.56
C ALA A 498 -14.98 12.36 7.40
N LEU A 499 -14.59 12.03 6.16
CA LEU A 499 -13.75 10.87 5.82
C LEU A 499 -12.24 11.13 5.96
N GLY A 500 -11.85 12.30 6.48
CA GLY A 500 -10.43 12.67 6.68
C GLY A 500 -9.74 13.12 5.39
N GLY A 501 -10.48 13.79 4.49
CA GLY A 501 -9.96 14.31 3.24
C GLY A 501 -9.99 13.32 2.07
N PHE A 502 -10.68 12.19 2.21
CA PHE A 502 -10.81 11.18 1.15
C PHE A 502 -12.18 11.25 0.50
N LYS A 503 -12.19 11.32 -0.84
CA LYS A 503 -13.40 11.21 -1.64
C LYS A 503 -13.84 9.76 -1.73
N MET A 504 -15.08 9.47 -1.32
CA MET A 504 -15.71 8.19 -1.54
C MET A 504 -16.31 8.16 -2.94
N VAL A 505 -15.97 7.12 -3.70
CA VAL A 505 -16.42 6.89 -5.07
C VAL A 505 -16.99 5.49 -5.13
N ILE A 506 -18.24 5.37 -5.57
CA ILE A 506 -18.90 4.07 -5.74
C ILE A 506 -19.22 3.91 -7.22
N MET A 507 -18.81 2.79 -7.79
CA MET A 507 -19.02 2.45 -9.18
C MET A 507 -19.51 1.00 -9.29
N GLU A 508 -20.04 0.63 -10.45
CA GLU A 508 -20.40 -0.76 -10.70
C GLU A 508 -19.18 -1.68 -10.62
N TYR A 509 -19.42 -2.93 -10.20
CA TYR A 509 -18.38 -3.95 -10.29
C TYR A 509 -18.38 -4.57 -11.68
N ILE A 510 -17.24 -4.49 -12.36
CA ILE A 510 -16.99 -5.19 -13.62
C ILE A 510 -16.19 -6.46 -13.34
N CYS A 511 -16.71 -7.61 -13.78
CA CYS A 511 -16.00 -8.88 -13.79
C CYS A 511 -14.98 -8.90 -14.95
N GLY A 512 -13.88 -8.17 -14.79
CA GLY A 512 -12.77 -8.09 -15.75
C GLY A 512 -11.44 -8.45 -15.11
N ILE A 513 -10.48 -8.87 -15.95
CA ILE A 513 -9.10 -9.15 -15.52
C ILE A 513 -8.20 -8.03 -16.07
N PRO A 514 -7.32 -7.41 -15.26
CA PRO A 514 -6.34 -6.44 -15.74
C PRO A 514 -5.50 -6.97 -16.91
N LEU A 515 -5.18 -6.09 -17.86
CA LEU A 515 -4.50 -6.45 -19.11
C LEU A 515 -3.16 -7.16 -18.86
N ASP A 516 -2.38 -6.69 -17.90
CA ASP A 516 -1.09 -7.29 -17.52
C ASP A 516 -1.27 -8.72 -16.98
N GLN A 517 -2.25 -8.94 -16.11
CA GLN A 517 -2.55 -10.27 -15.57
C GLN A 517 -3.06 -11.22 -16.65
N LYS A 518 -3.91 -10.75 -17.55
CA LYS A 518 -4.45 -11.56 -18.64
C LYS A 518 -3.38 -11.93 -19.65
N TYR A 519 -2.47 -10.99 -19.94
CA TYR A 519 -1.29 -11.23 -20.76
C TYR A 519 -0.35 -12.27 -20.15
N LEU A 520 -0.05 -12.16 -18.84
CA LEU A 520 0.80 -13.14 -18.14
C LEU A 520 0.24 -14.56 -18.15
N LYS A 521 -1.09 -14.71 -18.27
CA LYS A 521 -1.76 -16.01 -18.40
C LYS A 521 -1.92 -16.50 -19.84
N ASP A 522 -1.51 -15.71 -20.84
CA ASP A 522 -1.73 -15.98 -22.27
C ASP A 522 -3.23 -16.16 -22.61
N GLU A 523 -4.09 -15.37 -21.95
CA GLU A 523 -5.57 -15.44 -22.06
C GLU A 523 -6.15 -14.33 -22.96
N ILE A 524 -5.30 -13.56 -23.63
CA ILE A 524 -5.70 -12.56 -24.62
C ILE A 524 -6.04 -13.26 -25.93
N LYS A 525 -7.27 -13.06 -26.41
CA LYS A 525 -7.75 -13.62 -27.67
C LYS A 525 -7.18 -12.83 -28.85
N PRO A 526 -6.43 -13.43 -29.78
CA PRO A 526 -5.80 -12.71 -30.90
C PRO A 526 -6.81 -11.92 -31.75
N GLN A 527 -8.00 -12.48 -31.98
CA GLN A 527 -9.07 -11.84 -32.74
C GLN A 527 -9.66 -10.61 -32.04
N SER A 528 -9.45 -10.46 -30.73
CA SER A 528 -9.98 -9.35 -29.94
C SER A 528 -8.95 -8.25 -29.68
N CYS A 529 -7.67 -8.45 -30.05
CA CYS A 529 -6.63 -7.44 -29.87
C CYS A 529 -6.99 -6.11 -30.56
N VAL A 530 -7.55 -6.17 -31.76
CA VAL A 530 -7.98 -4.96 -32.50
C VAL A 530 -9.06 -4.22 -31.71
N SER A 531 -10.09 -4.91 -31.22
CA SER A 531 -11.17 -4.28 -30.45
C SER A 531 -10.69 -3.71 -29.11
N ILE A 532 -9.78 -4.41 -28.42
CA ILE A 532 -9.15 -3.91 -27.17
C ILE A 532 -8.43 -2.58 -27.43
N ILE A 533 -7.69 -2.50 -28.53
CA ILE A 533 -6.95 -1.28 -28.92
C ILE A 533 -7.90 -0.14 -29.27
N GLU A 534 -8.93 -0.45 -30.06
CA GLU A 534 -9.93 0.53 -30.48
C GLU A 534 -10.68 1.11 -29.27
N ASP A 535 -11.02 0.27 -28.29
CA ASP A 535 -11.67 0.70 -27.05
C ASP A 535 -10.77 1.66 -26.24
N VAL A 536 -9.50 1.31 -26.04
CA VAL A 536 -8.55 2.16 -25.31
C VAL A 536 -8.35 3.49 -26.04
N LYS A 537 -8.11 3.46 -27.36
CA LYS A 537 -7.93 4.68 -28.17
C LYS A 537 -9.16 5.57 -28.11
N LYS A 538 -10.35 4.99 -28.30
CA LYS A 538 -11.61 5.72 -28.24
C LYS A 538 -11.83 6.38 -26.88
N ALA A 539 -11.49 5.70 -25.78
CA ALA A 539 -11.61 6.27 -24.44
C ALA A 539 -10.69 7.50 -24.27
N ILE A 540 -9.45 7.41 -24.74
CA ILE A 540 -8.49 8.51 -24.69
C ILE A 540 -8.90 9.66 -25.62
N ASP A 541 -9.36 9.37 -26.83
CA ASP A 541 -9.82 10.38 -27.78
C ASP A 541 -11.00 11.19 -27.19
N LEU A 542 -11.97 10.52 -26.57
CA LEU A 542 -13.11 11.17 -25.89
C LEU A 542 -12.67 12.10 -24.74
N LEU A 543 -11.65 11.70 -23.97
CA LEU A 543 -11.07 12.54 -22.92
C LEU A 543 -10.35 13.75 -23.53
N HIS A 544 -9.53 13.52 -24.55
CA HIS A 544 -8.72 14.54 -25.21
C HIS A 544 -9.59 15.59 -25.91
N GLU A 545 -10.71 15.19 -26.51
CA GLU A 545 -11.72 16.11 -27.08
C GLU A 545 -12.32 17.09 -26.06
N LYS A 546 -12.27 16.74 -24.76
CA LYS A 546 -12.75 17.55 -23.64
C LYS A 546 -11.62 18.16 -22.80
N ASP A 547 -10.40 18.15 -23.34
CA ASP A 547 -9.17 18.63 -22.70
C ASP A 547 -8.83 17.93 -21.39
N PHE A 548 -9.17 16.64 -21.28
CA PHE A 548 -8.72 15.77 -20.21
C PHE A 548 -7.58 14.88 -20.69
N VAL A 549 -6.64 14.62 -19.79
CA VAL A 549 -5.55 13.65 -19.90
C VAL A 549 -5.82 12.57 -18.87
N PHE A 550 -5.69 11.29 -19.25
CA PHE A 550 -5.89 10.18 -18.31
C PHE A 550 -4.71 10.08 -17.33
N GLY A 551 -3.49 10.28 -17.82
CA GLY A 551 -2.28 10.48 -17.02
C GLY A 551 -1.61 9.18 -16.58
N ASP A 552 -2.38 8.16 -16.20
CA ASP A 552 -1.88 6.88 -15.69
C ASP A 552 -2.28 5.67 -16.58
N LEU A 553 -2.20 5.81 -17.90
CA LEU A 553 -2.66 4.79 -18.84
C LEU A 553 -1.69 3.59 -18.88
N ARG A 554 -1.81 2.67 -17.92
CA ARG A 554 -0.96 1.48 -17.82
C ARG A 554 -1.80 0.21 -17.80
N ALA A 555 -1.18 -0.92 -18.11
CA ALA A 555 -1.88 -2.20 -18.24
C ALA A 555 -2.70 -2.62 -16.99
N PRO A 556 -2.26 -2.34 -15.74
CA PRO A 556 -3.10 -2.59 -14.56
C PRO A 556 -4.40 -1.78 -14.50
N ASN A 557 -4.46 -0.63 -15.20
CA ASN A 557 -5.59 0.29 -15.25
C ASN A 557 -6.50 0.03 -16.48
N VAL A 558 -6.25 -1.05 -17.22
CA VAL A 558 -7.08 -1.51 -18.34
C VAL A 558 -7.64 -2.89 -18.00
N LEU A 559 -8.95 -2.96 -17.71
CA LEU A 559 -9.64 -4.23 -17.49
C LEU A 559 -10.08 -4.84 -18.82
N ILE A 560 -9.86 -6.15 -18.97
CA ILE A 560 -10.30 -6.94 -20.12
C ILE A 560 -11.52 -7.78 -19.72
N VAL A 561 -12.65 -7.48 -20.37
CA VAL A 561 -13.94 -8.13 -20.14
C VAL A 561 -14.19 -9.14 -21.25
N ASP A 562 -14.49 -10.39 -20.88
CA ASP A 562 -14.97 -11.39 -21.82
C ASP A 562 -16.44 -11.17 -22.12
N THR A 563 -16.76 -11.05 -23.40
CA THR A 563 -18.11 -10.86 -23.95
C THR A 563 -18.42 -11.99 -24.93
N ASN A 564 -19.68 -12.08 -25.36
CA ASN A 564 -20.07 -13.05 -26.39
C ASN A 564 -19.31 -12.83 -27.72
N ASP A 565 -18.97 -11.56 -28.02
CA ASP A 565 -18.34 -11.15 -29.28
C ASP A 565 -16.80 -11.09 -29.21
N GLY A 566 -16.19 -11.52 -28.09
CA GLY A 566 -14.74 -11.49 -27.88
C GLY A 566 -14.36 -10.79 -26.58
N GLN A 567 -13.25 -10.05 -26.59
CA GLN A 567 -12.75 -9.30 -25.45
C GLN A 567 -12.81 -7.80 -25.71
N ARG A 568 -13.23 -7.04 -24.68
CA ARG A 568 -13.36 -5.59 -24.71
C ARG A 568 -12.55 -4.96 -23.59
N ALA A 569 -12.08 -3.73 -23.80
CA ALA A 569 -11.29 -3.01 -22.82
C ALA A 569 -12.12 -1.96 -22.08
N VAL A 570 -11.88 -1.83 -20.79
CA VAL A 570 -12.52 -0.84 -19.93
C VAL A 570 -11.44 -0.16 -19.07
N LEU A 571 -11.39 1.17 -19.10
CA LEU A 571 -10.47 1.94 -18.27
C LEU A 571 -10.98 2.05 -16.83
N VAL A 572 -10.05 1.93 -15.88
CA VAL A 572 -10.30 2.12 -14.45
C VAL A 572 -9.21 3.00 -13.84
N ASP A 573 -9.45 3.52 -12.64
CA ASP A 573 -8.50 4.36 -11.90
C ASP A 573 -8.28 5.77 -12.51
N PHE A 574 -9.26 6.65 -12.33
CA PHE A 574 -9.24 8.05 -12.78
C PHE A 574 -8.64 9.01 -11.73
N ASP A 575 -7.79 8.53 -10.82
CA ASP A 575 -7.22 9.35 -9.73
C ASP A 575 -6.29 10.44 -10.26
N TRP A 576 -5.59 10.13 -11.36
CA TRP A 576 -4.59 11.02 -11.98
C TRP A 576 -5.14 11.77 -13.19
N CYS A 577 -6.38 11.49 -13.58
CA CYS A 577 -7.01 12.15 -14.70
C CYS A 577 -7.22 13.64 -14.37
N GLY A 578 -6.90 14.52 -15.32
CA GLY A 578 -6.92 15.97 -15.09
C GLY A 578 -6.92 16.75 -16.39
N LYS A 579 -6.98 18.07 -16.29
CA LYS A 579 -6.97 19.00 -17.42
C LYS A 579 -5.60 19.11 -18.06
N ASP A 580 -5.56 19.04 -19.39
CA ASP A 580 -4.35 19.21 -20.20
C ASP A 580 -3.66 20.53 -19.86
N LYS A 581 -2.37 20.47 -19.54
CA LYS A 581 -1.48 21.60 -19.22
C LYS A 581 -1.93 22.45 -18.03
N LEU A 582 -2.79 21.92 -17.18
CA LEU A 582 -3.31 22.61 -15.99
C LEU A 582 -3.16 21.78 -14.72
N ASP A 583 -3.60 20.52 -14.75
CA ASP A 583 -3.45 19.62 -13.63
C ASP A 583 -2.08 18.94 -13.66
N GLU A 584 -1.59 18.52 -12.50
CA GLU A 584 -0.23 18.00 -12.32
C GLU A 584 -0.23 16.52 -11.91
N TYR A 585 0.83 15.83 -12.31
CA TYR A 585 1.17 14.52 -11.76
C TYR A 585 1.42 14.59 -10.24
N PRO A 586 1.15 13.50 -9.49
CA PRO A 586 1.47 13.47 -8.07
C PRO A 586 2.98 13.51 -7.82
N SER A 587 3.38 14.01 -6.65
CA SER A 587 4.79 14.02 -6.23
C SER A 587 5.37 12.61 -5.99
N SER A 588 4.50 11.62 -5.79
CA SER A 588 4.84 10.25 -5.41
C SER A 588 4.92 9.27 -6.59
N MET A 589 5.28 9.74 -7.79
CA MET A 589 5.41 8.87 -8.96
C MET A 589 6.48 7.78 -8.75
N ASN A 590 6.18 6.57 -9.25
CA ASN A 590 7.09 5.44 -9.13
C ASN A 590 8.29 5.60 -10.07
N LYS A 591 9.47 5.83 -9.50
CA LYS A 591 10.73 6.03 -10.24
C LYS A 591 11.25 4.80 -10.98
N LYS A 592 10.69 3.61 -10.72
CA LYS A 592 11.05 2.37 -11.44
C LYS A 592 10.33 2.24 -12.78
N ILE A 593 9.32 3.07 -13.03
CA ILE A 593 8.58 3.09 -14.29
C ILE A 593 9.28 4.07 -15.22
N GLN A 594 9.45 3.67 -16.48
CA GLN A 594 9.88 4.58 -17.54
C GLN A 594 8.68 5.42 -17.98
N TRP A 595 8.56 6.61 -17.38
CA TRP A 595 7.51 7.55 -17.72
C TRP A 595 7.78 8.25 -19.08
N PRO A 596 6.74 8.75 -19.77
CA PRO A 596 6.92 9.56 -20.97
C PRO A 596 7.82 10.77 -20.71
N ILE A 597 8.52 11.23 -21.76
CA ILE A 597 9.34 12.44 -21.69
C ILE A 597 8.47 13.62 -21.26
N GLY A 598 8.88 14.34 -20.20
CA GLY A 598 8.14 15.45 -19.62
C GLY A 598 7.14 15.07 -18.51
N ALA A 599 6.88 13.78 -18.29
CA ALA A 599 6.08 13.30 -17.18
C ALA A 599 6.97 13.02 -15.96
N GLU A 600 7.10 14.03 -15.10
CA GLU A 600 7.89 14.00 -13.87
C GLU A 600 7.00 14.35 -12.66
N PRO A 601 7.43 14.07 -11.42
CA PRO A 601 6.69 14.46 -10.22
C PRO A 601 6.31 15.95 -10.24
N CYS A 602 5.03 16.26 -10.04
CA CYS A 602 4.44 17.60 -10.12
C CYS A 602 4.51 18.29 -11.49
N ALA A 603 4.92 17.60 -12.56
CA ALA A 603 4.84 18.14 -13.90
C ALA A 603 3.38 18.18 -14.39
N LEU A 604 3.08 19.12 -15.28
CA LEU A 604 1.76 19.23 -15.90
C LEU A 604 1.42 17.99 -16.73
N LEU A 605 0.17 17.55 -16.63
CA LEU A 605 -0.39 16.52 -17.49
C LEU A 605 -0.45 17.03 -18.94
N GLN A 606 -0.08 16.19 -19.89
CA GLN A 606 -0.11 16.51 -21.31
C GLN A 606 -0.71 15.36 -22.10
N LYS A 607 -1.54 15.66 -23.11
CA LYS A 607 -2.16 14.65 -23.98
C LYS A 607 -1.14 13.71 -24.62
N GLU A 608 0.05 14.22 -24.93
CA GLU A 608 1.16 13.46 -25.50
C GLU A 608 1.62 12.31 -24.58
N HIS A 609 1.43 12.44 -23.26
CA HIS A 609 1.75 11.37 -22.31
C HIS A 609 0.83 10.16 -22.47
N ASP A 610 -0.46 10.36 -22.72
CA ASP A 610 -1.39 9.24 -22.98
C ASP A 610 -1.07 8.56 -24.32
N LEU A 611 -0.69 9.33 -25.34
CA LEU A 611 -0.31 8.80 -26.67
C LEU A 611 0.94 7.92 -26.60
N TYR A 612 1.91 8.31 -25.76
CA TYR A 612 3.07 7.47 -25.45
C TYR A 612 2.62 6.14 -24.86
N TRP A 613 1.76 6.17 -23.84
CA TRP A 613 1.25 4.96 -23.20
C TRP A 613 0.46 4.05 -24.12
N ILE A 614 -0.37 4.59 -25.02
CA ILE A 614 -1.04 3.81 -26.06
C ILE A 614 -0.01 3.03 -26.90
N THR A 615 1.06 3.71 -27.32
CA THR A 615 2.12 3.08 -28.12
C THR A 615 2.85 1.99 -27.35
N THR A 616 3.15 2.22 -26.07
CA THR A 616 3.76 1.23 -25.18
C THR A 616 2.86 0.02 -24.98
N LEU A 617 1.58 0.23 -24.65
CA LEU A 617 0.61 -0.86 -24.48
C LEU A 617 0.48 -1.73 -25.75
N LEU A 618 0.44 -1.08 -26.91
CA LEU A 618 0.42 -1.77 -28.21
C LEU A 618 1.65 -2.64 -28.42
N THR A 619 2.82 -2.06 -28.17
CA THR A 619 4.11 -2.72 -28.43
C THR A 619 4.34 -3.88 -27.47
N ASP A 620 4.04 -3.69 -26.18
CA ASP A 620 4.42 -4.63 -25.13
C ASP A 620 3.42 -5.79 -24.98
N TYR A 621 2.13 -5.52 -25.16
CA TYR A 621 1.08 -6.50 -24.82
C TYR A 621 0.36 -7.08 -26.04
N LEU A 622 0.27 -6.35 -27.15
CA LEU A 622 -0.65 -6.68 -28.24
C LEU A 622 0.05 -6.93 -29.60
N SER A 623 1.29 -6.48 -29.77
CA SER A 623 2.08 -6.63 -31.00
C SER A 623 2.28 -8.08 -31.44
N ARG A 624 2.40 -9.01 -30.47
CA ARG A 624 2.61 -10.46 -30.72
C ARG A 624 1.43 -11.12 -31.42
N TYR A 625 0.25 -10.51 -31.34
CA TYR A 625 -1.00 -11.08 -31.84
C TYR A 625 -1.45 -10.43 -33.16
N THR A 626 -0.96 -9.22 -33.48
CA THR A 626 -1.29 -8.54 -34.75
C THR A 626 -0.58 -9.14 -35.96
N TYR A 627 0.58 -9.79 -35.78
CA TYR A 627 1.32 -10.47 -36.88
C TYR A 627 0.82 -11.88 -37.21
N ARG A 628 -0.15 -12.42 -36.45
CA ARG A 628 -0.68 -13.79 -36.65
C ARG A 628 -2.03 -13.85 -37.37
N ILE A 629 -2.56 -12.73 -37.87
CA ILE A 629 -3.75 -12.75 -38.73
C ILE A 629 -3.31 -13.22 -40.12
N PRO A 630 -3.77 -14.39 -40.62
CA PRO A 630 -3.45 -14.81 -41.97
C PRO A 630 -4.10 -13.83 -42.94
N SER A 631 -3.30 -13.19 -43.78
CA SER A 631 -3.74 -12.42 -44.94
C SER A 631 -4.43 -13.37 -45.92
N GLY A 632 -5.72 -13.61 -45.71
CA GLY A 632 -6.55 -14.45 -46.56
C GLY A 632 -7.81 -13.71 -46.94
N LEU A 633 -7.76 -12.96 -48.05
CA LEU A 633 -8.89 -12.68 -48.94
C LEU A 633 -8.36 -12.09 -50.26
N GLY A 634 -8.16 -13.00 -51.23
CA GLY A 634 -8.45 -12.83 -52.66
C GLY A 634 -7.79 -11.68 -53.43
N ASN A 635 -6.69 -11.99 -54.12
CA ASN A 635 -6.39 -11.38 -55.42
C ASN A 635 -7.50 -11.73 -56.43
N PRO A 636 -8.02 -10.78 -57.21
CA PRO A 636 -8.51 -11.05 -58.55
C PRO A 636 -7.39 -10.77 -59.55
N SER A 637 -6.92 -11.84 -60.18
CA SER A 637 -6.07 -11.79 -61.37
C SER A 637 -6.83 -11.22 -62.57
N GLY A 638 -6.27 -10.15 -63.14
CA GLY A 638 -6.02 -10.00 -64.59
C GLY A 638 -7.18 -9.71 -65.55
N SER A 639 -7.16 -8.52 -66.16
CA SER A 639 -7.26 -8.37 -67.62
C SER A 639 -6.68 -7.02 -68.02
N GLY A 640 -5.69 -7.04 -68.93
CA GLY A 640 -5.00 -5.85 -69.42
C GLY A 640 -5.75 -5.16 -70.57
N ILE A 641 -5.28 -3.96 -70.95
CA ILE A 641 -5.19 -3.42 -72.31
C ILE A 641 -4.25 -2.20 -72.28
N SER A 642 -3.56 -2.02 -73.41
CA SER A 642 -2.40 -1.18 -73.68
C SER A 642 -2.69 0.29 -74.08
N SER A 643 -1.60 1.07 -74.06
CA SER A 643 -1.18 2.15 -75.00
C SER A 643 -1.81 3.55 -74.97
N GLY A 644 -0.95 4.58 -74.96
CA GLY A 644 -1.23 5.88 -75.62
C GLY A 644 -0.70 7.19 -74.99
N SER A 645 0.58 7.52 -75.23
CA SER A 645 1.18 8.84 -75.59
C SER A 645 0.51 10.23 -75.33
N GLY A 646 1.34 11.22 -74.92
CA GLY A 646 1.24 12.68 -75.26
C GLY A 646 1.58 13.66 -74.11
N ILE A 647 2.81 14.13 -73.92
CA ILE A 647 3.44 15.43 -74.35
C ILE A 647 2.70 16.73 -73.94
N SER A 648 3.35 17.58 -73.09
CA SER A 648 3.68 19.02 -73.31
C SER A 648 4.24 19.67 -72.00
N SER A 649 5.56 19.91 -71.88
CA SER A 649 6.30 21.20 -72.03
C SER A 649 6.00 22.29 -70.98
N GLY A 650 6.91 22.57 -70.03
CA GLY A 650 7.84 23.72 -70.01
C GLY A 650 7.44 24.67 -68.84
N SER A 651 8.25 25.33 -68.02
CA SER A 651 9.63 25.88 -68.02
C SER A 651 9.95 26.17 -66.53
N GLY A 652 11.14 25.99 -65.94
CA GLY A 652 12.41 26.64 -66.27
C GLY A 652 12.64 27.89 -65.38
N MET A 653 13.42 27.76 -64.30
CA MET A 653 14.68 28.53 -64.03
C MET A 653 15.06 28.63 -62.55
N SER A 654 16.35 28.40 -62.33
CA SER A 654 17.12 28.43 -61.09
C SER A 654 17.65 29.84 -60.78
N PHE A 655 18.09 30.07 -59.53
CA PHE A 655 19.34 30.72 -59.06
C PHE A 655 19.08 31.04 -57.57
N GLY A 656 19.92 30.79 -56.56
CA GLY A 656 21.34 30.53 -56.47
C GLY A 656 21.88 31.35 -55.28
N SER A 657 22.80 30.77 -54.49
CA SER A 657 23.65 31.38 -53.44
C SER A 657 22.95 31.98 -52.20
N GLY A 658 23.31 31.70 -50.95
CA GLY A 658 24.58 31.26 -50.36
C GLY A 658 25.14 32.38 -49.49
N MET A 659 25.27 32.18 -48.17
CA MET A 659 26.39 32.65 -47.33
C MET A 659 26.18 32.28 -45.85
N SER A 660 27.24 31.70 -45.29
CA SER A 660 27.45 31.41 -43.87
C SER A 660 28.33 32.49 -43.26
N PHE A 661 28.17 32.80 -41.97
CA PHE A 661 29.16 33.17 -40.94
C PHE A 661 28.29 33.51 -39.69
N GLY A 662 28.41 32.96 -38.49
CA GLY A 662 29.58 32.49 -37.73
C GLY A 662 29.92 33.55 -36.67
N SER A 663 29.61 33.29 -35.38
CA SER A 663 30.47 33.55 -34.18
C SER A 663 29.72 33.81 -32.86
N ARG A 664 29.98 32.92 -31.89
CA ARG A 664 30.40 33.11 -30.47
C ARG A 664 29.61 33.95 -29.44
N MET A 665 29.20 33.23 -28.38
CA MET A 665 29.43 33.41 -26.92
C MET A 665 29.28 34.80 -26.27
N SER A 666 28.47 34.87 -25.20
CA SER A 666 28.96 35.13 -23.83
C SER A 666 27.86 34.97 -22.77
N PHE A 667 28.30 34.44 -21.62
CA PHE A 667 27.59 34.33 -20.35
C PHE A 667 27.27 35.71 -19.76
N VAL A 668 26.14 35.84 -19.06
CA VAL A 668 25.98 36.77 -17.94
C VAL A 668 25.29 36.05 -16.79
N GLN A 669 25.97 36.14 -15.66
CA GLN A 669 25.66 35.69 -14.32
C GLN A 669 25.08 36.93 -13.63
N ASP A 670 23.90 36.83 -12.99
CA ASP A 670 23.39 37.89 -12.11
C ASP A 670 23.15 37.27 -10.71
N ASP A 671 23.92 37.80 -9.76
CA ASP A 671 23.76 37.68 -8.31
C ASP A 671 23.10 38.96 -7.77
N ASN A 672 22.55 38.86 -6.55
CA ASN A 672 21.94 39.86 -5.64
C ASN A 672 20.41 39.98 -5.75
N ASP A 673 19.60 39.86 -4.69
CA ASP A 673 19.80 39.95 -3.23
C ASP A 673 19.02 38.85 -2.47
#